data_AF-A0A6C1DXT2-F1
#
_entry.id   AF-A0A6C1DXT2-F1
#
_cell.length_a   1.000
_cell.length_b   1.000
_cell.length_c   1.000
_cell.angle_alpha   90.00
_cell.angle_beta   90.00
_cell.angle_gamma   90.00
#
_symmetry.space_group_name_H-M   'P 1'
#
loop_
_entity.id
_entity.type
_entity.pdbx_description
1 polymer ?
#
loop_
_entity_poly.entity_id
_entity_poly.type
_entity_poly.pdbx_seq_one_letter_code
_entity_poly.pdbx_strand_id
1 'polypeptide(L)'
;MERPGLVLQDLPPEILINIFSHLDEKDLFTLQELSTHFRNLIHDEELWKNLFKSRVHTTHFPTFSQSSKFSVEYIERTRGLHHWQHNKAIRTKYTIIPTRNWDQPSIERIVFDYPRVAAYNDGTITILQLQNHKRQKKFKKLIYIPCTTPQGCSTMDFNINAAVFGRFDGRVFGKLLSNKSYLTPVMEFTGRHSAGVTAICNSESWDTSREDWSVSGSENGEIIWWCENKLVKMWKVSNRVIWKLAFFKDWTLIMDDEKLYIIHQMQELHSIDIPKDLDEQPMRVRFFKMDFGSMTLVLADLNNVYTISVNPNGNFGNLRKLEMPEQICAVEIDEKTSQREQNWQFAGDDGCYISLLTTQNTLYIINIRDLSSSGLKVQCKISFDEQVYVSQVTNLIVVVALPNVLQILNAMTGELIKTVLKTEKFPEFLKVSQDKIIMGSGNVLNYLKFVSSDSKKHHHSTKGKNTVSNKWNETLNTELQYYDEDEDLRRKRQSEISRLIDAYGGDLELSGDTDEENDIQLRIALLESQEAQARNQAEAGEPVGDDEDEQLRRALEESQLIYETQTNSSANHGNSTNDEIDEDDEEFLRAIRQSRVEDERRRHLRNHTTGRRNGPLSDDNFATYGAAESSERTSTENTIGSSVGVDASNNVDEDLQLAIALSLSEIN
;
A
#
# COMPACT_ATOMS: atom_id res chain seq x y z
N MET A 1 -63.65 -39.53 4.06
CA MET A 1 -62.25 -39.44 3.59
C MET A 1 -62.11 -38.10 2.92
N GLU A 2 -61.62 -37.11 3.65
CA GLU A 2 -61.18 -35.86 3.03
C GLU A 2 -59.96 -36.20 2.17
N ARG A 3 -59.88 -35.63 0.95
CA ARG A 3 -58.63 -35.69 0.20
C ARG A 3 -57.59 -34.96 1.03
N PRO A 4 -56.39 -35.53 1.30
CA PRO A 4 -55.31 -34.73 1.85
C PRO A 4 -55.13 -33.53 0.91
N GLY A 5 -55.20 -32.32 1.48
CA GLY A 5 -54.97 -31.11 0.69
C GLY A 5 -53.58 -31.17 0.09
N LEU A 6 -53.45 -30.86 -1.19
CA LEU A 6 -52.16 -30.81 -1.89
C LEU A 6 -51.17 -29.99 -1.06
N VAL A 7 -50.15 -30.65 -0.52
CA VAL A 7 -49.13 -30.02 0.31
C VAL A 7 -48.12 -29.39 -0.65
N LEU A 8 -47.51 -28.26 -0.26
CA LEU A 8 -46.49 -27.62 -1.09
C LEU A 8 -45.34 -28.59 -1.44
N GLN A 9 -45.03 -29.54 -0.54
CA GLN A 9 -44.03 -30.59 -0.73
C GLN A 9 -44.38 -31.62 -1.82
N ASP A 10 -45.65 -31.71 -2.25
CA ASP A 10 -46.10 -32.64 -3.30
C ASP A 10 -45.86 -32.08 -4.72
N LEU A 11 -45.40 -30.82 -4.85
CA LEU A 11 -45.08 -30.21 -6.13
C LEU A 11 -43.74 -30.74 -6.69
N PRO A 12 -43.61 -30.86 -8.02
CA PRO A 12 -42.33 -31.15 -8.67
C PRO A 12 -41.23 -30.18 -8.25
N PRO A 13 -39.97 -30.65 -8.10
CA PRO A 13 -38.86 -29.84 -7.62
C PRO A 13 -38.60 -28.62 -8.51
N GLU A 14 -38.84 -28.70 -9.82
CA GLU A 14 -38.69 -27.60 -10.77
C GLU A 14 -39.69 -26.47 -10.51
N ILE A 15 -40.92 -26.81 -10.12
CA ILE A 15 -41.96 -25.84 -9.76
C ILE A 15 -41.61 -25.19 -8.41
N LEU A 16 -41.12 -25.97 -7.45
CA LEU A 16 -40.65 -25.46 -6.16
C LEU A 16 -39.45 -24.52 -6.33
N ILE A 17 -38.47 -24.88 -7.15
CA ILE A 17 -37.33 -24.04 -7.49
C ILE A 17 -37.79 -22.71 -8.10
N ASN A 18 -38.75 -22.74 -9.04
CA ASN A 18 -39.29 -21.52 -9.63
C ASN A 18 -40.01 -20.63 -8.60
N ILE A 19 -40.84 -21.21 -7.72
CA ILE A 19 -41.52 -20.48 -6.63
C ILE A 19 -40.48 -19.88 -5.66
N PHE A 20 -39.51 -20.67 -5.22
CA PHE A 20 -38.48 -20.24 -4.26
C PHE A 20 -37.51 -19.20 -4.86
N SER A 21 -37.33 -19.16 -6.18
CA SER A 21 -36.48 -18.16 -6.85
C SER A 21 -36.96 -16.71 -6.70
N HIS A 22 -38.20 -16.50 -6.23
CA HIS A 22 -38.80 -15.20 -5.94
C HIS A 22 -38.76 -14.82 -4.45
N LEU A 23 -38.26 -15.69 -3.57
CA LEU A 23 -38.16 -15.44 -2.13
C LEU A 23 -36.86 -14.74 -1.75
N ASP A 24 -36.85 -14.08 -0.59
CA ASP A 24 -35.63 -13.51 0.00
C ASP A 24 -34.81 -14.60 0.72
N GLU A 25 -33.51 -14.35 0.85
CA GLU A 25 -32.53 -15.19 1.58
C GLU A 25 -33.02 -15.61 2.97
N LYS A 26 -33.67 -14.68 3.69
CA LYS A 26 -34.25 -14.92 5.03
C LYS A 26 -35.42 -15.91 5.02
N ASP A 27 -36.24 -15.84 3.98
CA ASP A 27 -37.37 -16.74 3.80
C ASP A 27 -36.88 -18.14 3.40
N LEU A 28 -35.84 -18.21 2.55
CA LEU A 28 -35.16 -19.46 2.21
C LEU A 28 -34.55 -20.13 3.45
N PHE A 29 -33.81 -19.40 4.30
CA PHE A 29 -33.31 -19.96 5.56
C PHE A 29 -34.45 -20.47 6.47
N THR A 30 -35.58 -19.76 6.52
CA THR A 30 -36.76 -20.22 7.27
C THR A 30 -37.34 -21.51 6.67
N LEU A 31 -37.45 -21.62 5.34
CA LEU A 31 -37.91 -22.83 4.65
C LEU A 31 -36.98 -24.04 4.87
N GLN A 32 -35.67 -23.81 4.99
CA GLN A 32 -34.63 -24.82 5.25
C GLN A 32 -34.81 -25.51 6.63
N GLU A 33 -35.39 -24.80 7.60
CA GLU A 33 -35.72 -25.34 8.92
C GLU A 33 -37.01 -26.17 8.91
N LEU A 34 -38.00 -25.83 8.06
CA LEU A 34 -39.31 -26.48 8.02
C LEU A 34 -39.31 -27.92 7.52
N SER A 35 -38.44 -28.30 6.57
CA SER A 35 -38.36 -29.68 6.09
C SER A 35 -37.00 -30.07 5.51
N THR A 36 -36.68 -31.36 5.57
CA THR A 36 -35.49 -31.94 4.90
C THR A 36 -35.59 -31.86 3.38
N HIS A 37 -36.79 -31.95 2.81
CA HIS A 37 -36.99 -31.84 1.36
C HIS A 37 -36.67 -30.42 0.86
N PHE A 38 -37.23 -29.38 1.50
CA PHE A 38 -36.90 -27.99 1.17
C PHE A 38 -35.43 -27.68 1.45
N ARG A 39 -34.83 -28.23 2.51
CA ARG A 39 -33.39 -28.11 2.76
C ARG A 39 -32.54 -28.63 1.60
N ASN A 40 -32.88 -29.79 1.06
CA ASN A 40 -32.15 -30.35 -0.10
C ASN A 40 -32.32 -29.47 -1.34
N LEU A 41 -33.53 -28.97 -1.62
CA LEU A 41 -33.78 -28.03 -2.72
C LEU A 41 -33.05 -26.68 -2.56
N ILE A 42 -32.85 -26.20 -1.33
CA ILE A 42 -32.16 -24.94 -1.06
C ILE A 42 -30.63 -25.09 -1.10
N HIS A 43 -30.11 -26.31 -0.95
CA HIS A 43 -28.70 -26.62 -1.23
C HIS A 43 -28.41 -26.84 -2.73
N ASP A 44 -29.43 -26.82 -3.59
CA ASP A 44 -29.26 -26.88 -5.04
C ASP A 44 -28.79 -25.52 -5.57
N GLU A 45 -27.65 -25.50 -6.26
CA GLU A 45 -27.10 -24.28 -6.87
C GLU A 45 -27.96 -23.80 -8.06
N GLU A 46 -28.80 -24.66 -8.67
CA GLU A 46 -29.76 -24.23 -9.69
C GLU A 46 -30.82 -23.26 -9.13
N LEU A 47 -31.23 -23.43 -7.88
CA LEU A 47 -32.12 -22.47 -7.21
C LEU A 47 -31.48 -21.09 -7.13
N TRP A 48 -30.25 -21.02 -6.62
CA TRP A 48 -29.53 -19.75 -6.45
C TRP A 48 -29.21 -19.08 -7.80
N LYS A 49 -28.88 -19.87 -8.83
CA LYS A 49 -28.71 -19.38 -10.20
C LYS A 49 -30.00 -18.81 -10.78
N ASN A 50 -31.14 -19.47 -10.54
CA ASN A 50 -32.45 -18.97 -10.98
C ASN A 50 -32.87 -17.72 -10.20
N LEU A 51 -32.55 -17.62 -8.91
CA LEU A 51 -32.77 -16.42 -8.09
C LEU A 51 -31.93 -15.23 -8.59
N PHE A 52 -30.65 -15.44 -8.94
CA PHE A 52 -29.83 -14.40 -9.60
C PHE A 52 -30.47 -13.92 -10.92
N LYS A 53 -30.92 -14.86 -11.76
CA LYS A 53 -31.58 -14.56 -13.03
C LYS A 53 -32.92 -13.83 -12.86
N SER A 54 -33.69 -14.16 -11.82
CA SER A 54 -34.98 -13.52 -11.52
C SER A 54 -34.78 -12.06 -11.07
N ARG A 55 -33.79 -11.80 -10.20
CA ARG A 55 -33.53 -10.47 -9.64
C ARG A 55 -32.73 -9.53 -10.54
N VAL A 56 -31.77 -10.07 -11.29
CA VAL A 56 -30.78 -9.23 -12.01
C VAL A 56 -30.68 -9.53 -13.51
N HIS A 57 -31.52 -10.44 -14.01
CA HIS A 57 -31.72 -10.69 -15.45
C HIS A 57 -30.46 -11.12 -16.24
N THR A 58 -29.40 -11.51 -15.54
CA THR A 58 -28.18 -12.08 -16.10
C THR A 58 -27.62 -13.18 -15.18
N THR A 59 -26.94 -14.15 -15.78
CA THR A 59 -26.11 -15.15 -15.08
C THR A 59 -24.61 -14.91 -15.26
N HIS A 60 -24.21 -13.83 -15.96
CA HIS A 60 -22.83 -13.47 -16.25
C HIS A 60 -22.49 -12.15 -15.56
N PHE A 61 -21.50 -12.15 -14.68
CA PHE A 61 -21.08 -10.99 -13.87
C PHE A 61 -19.67 -11.18 -13.29
N PRO A 62 -18.94 -10.09 -12.96
CA PRO A 62 -17.68 -10.15 -12.22
C PRO A 62 -17.93 -10.74 -10.83
N THR A 63 -17.23 -11.81 -10.46
CA THR A 63 -17.41 -12.43 -9.13
C THR A 63 -16.89 -11.52 -8.02
N PHE A 64 -17.60 -11.50 -6.90
CA PHE A 64 -17.19 -10.82 -5.68
C PHE A 64 -16.57 -11.79 -4.66
N SER A 65 -17.14 -12.98 -4.51
CA SER A 65 -16.71 -13.99 -3.54
C SER A 65 -15.54 -14.86 -4.01
N GLN A 66 -15.27 -14.91 -5.33
CA GLN A 66 -14.32 -15.84 -5.94
C GLN A 66 -14.67 -17.32 -5.69
N SER A 67 -15.97 -17.61 -5.57
CA SER A 67 -16.53 -18.95 -5.39
C SER A 67 -17.17 -19.47 -6.67
N SER A 68 -17.16 -20.80 -6.87
CA SER A 68 -17.93 -21.47 -7.92
C SER A 68 -19.43 -21.60 -7.60
N LYS A 69 -19.81 -21.33 -6.34
CA LYS A 69 -21.19 -21.46 -5.85
C LYS A 69 -21.96 -20.15 -5.97
N PHE A 70 -23.12 -20.19 -6.62
CA PHE A 70 -24.06 -19.07 -6.68
C PHE A 70 -24.61 -18.73 -5.30
N SER A 71 -24.82 -19.74 -4.43
CA SER A 71 -25.24 -19.53 -3.04
C SER A 71 -24.30 -18.60 -2.26
N VAL A 72 -23.00 -18.93 -2.24
CA VAL A 72 -21.95 -18.15 -1.55
C VAL A 72 -21.78 -16.77 -2.16
N GLU A 73 -21.78 -16.69 -3.50
CA GLU A 73 -21.66 -15.43 -4.24
C GLU A 73 -22.85 -14.49 -3.96
N TYR A 74 -24.08 -15.01 -3.85
CA TYR A 74 -25.25 -14.21 -3.50
C TYR A 74 -25.13 -13.60 -2.10
N ILE A 75 -24.78 -14.43 -1.11
CA ILE A 75 -24.69 -14.03 0.29
C ILE A 75 -23.58 -12.99 0.48
N GLU A 76 -22.37 -13.25 -0.03
CA GLU A 76 -21.26 -12.29 0.11
C GLU A 76 -21.48 -11.00 -0.69
N ARG A 77 -22.12 -11.05 -1.86
CA ARG A 77 -22.52 -9.85 -2.61
C ARG A 77 -23.54 -9.02 -1.82
N THR A 78 -24.59 -9.65 -1.30
CA THR A 78 -25.64 -8.99 -0.50
C THR A 78 -25.04 -8.38 0.77
N ARG A 79 -24.17 -9.13 1.46
CA ARG A 79 -23.40 -8.67 2.63
C ARG A 79 -22.51 -7.48 2.28
N GLY A 80 -21.81 -7.51 1.15
CA GLY A 80 -21.00 -6.41 0.62
C GLY A 80 -21.83 -5.14 0.40
N LEU A 81 -22.97 -5.24 -0.29
CA LEU A 81 -23.89 -4.12 -0.51
C LEU A 81 -24.41 -3.54 0.83
N HIS A 82 -24.78 -4.41 1.77
CA HIS A 82 -25.24 -4.03 3.11
C HIS A 82 -24.14 -3.28 3.91
N HIS A 83 -22.87 -3.68 3.79
CA HIS A 83 -21.75 -2.92 4.37
C HIS A 83 -21.71 -1.49 3.84
N TRP A 84 -21.82 -1.27 2.52
CA TRP A 84 -21.87 0.08 1.96
C TRP A 84 -23.07 0.88 2.48
N GLN A 85 -24.25 0.27 2.44
CA GLN A 85 -25.53 0.87 2.85
C GLN A 85 -25.52 1.31 4.33
N HIS A 86 -25.10 0.44 5.25
CA HIS A 86 -25.24 0.69 6.69
C HIS A 86 -23.98 1.26 7.36
N ASN A 87 -22.76 0.96 6.90
CA ASN A 87 -21.53 1.41 7.56
C ASN A 87 -21.43 2.95 7.58
N LYS A 88 -21.02 3.53 8.70
CA LYS A 88 -20.86 4.99 8.78
C LYS A 88 -19.61 5.43 8.01
N ALA A 89 -19.78 6.37 7.08
CA ALA A 89 -18.68 7.02 6.41
C ALA A 89 -17.94 7.97 7.39
N ILE A 90 -16.64 7.74 7.58
CA ILE A 90 -15.73 8.63 8.32
C ILE A 90 -14.89 9.38 7.29
N ARG A 91 -15.10 10.70 7.19
CA ARG A 91 -14.30 11.57 6.31
C ARG A 91 -13.08 12.11 7.03
N THR A 92 -11.90 11.87 6.45
CA THR A 92 -10.65 12.54 6.82
C THR A 92 -10.20 13.42 5.67
N LYS A 93 -10.14 14.74 5.88
CA LYS A 93 -9.58 15.68 4.90
C LYS A 93 -8.06 15.73 5.03
N TYR A 94 -7.39 15.74 3.89
CA TYR A 94 -5.97 15.93 3.71
C TYR A 94 -5.77 17.09 2.76
N THR A 95 -4.92 18.05 3.12
CA THR A 95 -4.49 19.11 2.21
C THR A 95 -3.03 18.84 1.86
N ILE A 96 -2.74 18.66 0.58
CA ILE A 96 -1.41 18.43 0.05
C ILE A 96 -0.83 19.80 -0.31
N ILE A 97 0.20 20.24 0.43
CA ILE A 97 0.83 21.54 0.25
C ILE A 97 2.32 21.27 0.01
N PRO A 98 2.74 21.02 -1.24
CA PRO A 98 4.12 20.65 -1.55
C PRO A 98 5.11 21.81 -1.32
N THR A 99 4.66 23.04 -1.55
CA THR A 99 5.44 24.27 -1.39
C THR A 99 4.66 25.33 -0.61
N ARG A 100 5.36 26.22 0.11
CA ARG A 100 4.76 27.30 0.91
C ARG A 100 4.41 28.56 0.11
N ASN A 101 4.57 28.53 -1.21
CA ASN A 101 4.40 29.70 -2.08
C ASN A 101 2.92 29.91 -2.44
N TRP A 102 2.63 31.07 -3.04
CA TRP A 102 1.27 31.49 -3.41
C TRP A 102 0.76 30.84 -4.70
N ASP A 103 1.63 30.63 -5.69
CA ASP A 103 1.36 29.71 -6.80
C ASP A 103 1.68 28.28 -6.36
N GLN A 104 0.63 27.49 -6.11
CA GLN A 104 0.75 26.08 -5.77
C GLN A 104 0.27 25.25 -6.96
N PRO A 105 1.10 24.37 -7.54
CA PRO A 105 0.63 23.45 -8.56
C PRO A 105 -0.46 22.56 -7.97
N SER A 106 -1.56 22.40 -8.70
CA SER A 106 -2.61 21.44 -8.39
C SER A 106 -2.08 20.01 -8.47
N ILE A 107 -2.77 19.06 -7.84
CA ILE A 107 -2.55 17.64 -8.11
C ILE A 107 -2.92 17.40 -9.58
N GLU A 108 -2.08 16.70 -10.33
CA GLU A 108 -2.34 16.31 -11.73
C GLU A 108 -2.79 14.86 -11.84
N ARG A 109 -2.21 13.97 -11.04
CA ARG A 109 -2.56 12.54 -10.99
C ARG A 109 -2.59 12.02 -9.55
N ILE A 110 -3.50 11.08 -9.30
CA ILE A 110 -3.50 10.28 -8.07
C ILE A 110 -3.48 8.78 -8.36
N VAL A 111 -2.76 8.05 -7.52
CA VAL A 111 -2.75 6.58 -7.46
C VAL A 111 -3.18 6.18 -6.05
N PHE A 112 -4.21 5.33 -5.94
CA PHE A 112 -4.73 4.86 -4.66
C PHE A 112 -4.56 3.36 -4.52
N ASP A 113 -3.41 2.97 -3.98
CA ASP A 113 -3.14 1.60 -3.55
C ASP A 113 -3.09 1.53 -2.01
N TYR A 114 -4.21 1.11 -1.40
CA TYR A 114 -4.36 1.12 0.04
C TYR A 114 -3.35 0.18 0.71
N PRO A 115 -2.50 0.65 1.66
CA PRO A 115 -2.73 1.79 2.55
C PRO A 115 -2.11 3.13 2.15
N ARG A 116 -1.48 3.22 0.99
CA ARG A 116 -0.81 4.42 0.48
C ARG A 116 -1.74 5.20 -0.45
N VAL A 117 -1.41 6.46 -0.67
CA VAL A 117 -1.90 7.29 -1.79
C VAL A 117 -0.70 8.03 -2.31
N ALA A 118 -0.45 7.99 -3.61
CA ALA A 118 0.54 8.83 -4.25
C ALA A 118 -0.19 9.91 -5.05
N ALA A 119 0.13 11.17 -4.77
CA ALA A 119 -0.31 12.31 -5.57
C ALA A 119 0.91 12.91 -6.25
N TYR A 120 0.79 13.20 -7.54
CA TYR A 120 1.80 13.92 -8.30
C TYR A 120 1.29 15.33 -8.58
N ASN A 121 2.10 16.30 -8.18
CA ASN A 121 1.98 17.71 -8.52
C ASN A 121 3.29 18.07 -9.26
N ASP A 122 3.27 18.97 -10.23
CA ASP A 122 4.48 19.37 -10.96
C ASP A 122 5.61 19.75 -9.99
N GLY A 123 6.72 19.00 -10.05
CA GLY A 123 7.88 19.13 -9.15
C GLY A 123 7.90 18.26 -7.88
N THR A 124 6.79 17.68 -7.40
CA THR A 124 6.75 16.94 -6.11
C THR A 124 5.76 15.78 -6.11
N ILE A 125 6.25 14.59 -5.73
CA ILE A 125 5.41 13.43 -5.41
C ILE A 125 5.10 13.45 -3.91
N THR A 126 3.82 13.42 -3.55
CA THR A 126 3.39 13.31 -2.15
C THR A 126 2.85 11.91 -1.89
N ILE A 127 3.51 11.15 -1.02
CA ILE A 127 3.00 9.86 -0.53
C ILE A 127 2.32 10.09 0.81
N LEU A 128 1.03 9.76 0.87
CA LEU A 128 0.18 9.81 2.05
C LEU A 128 -0.03 8.39 2.59
N GLN A 129 0.33 8.14 3.84
CA GLN A 129 0.04 6.88 4.53
C GLN A 129 -1.29 7.00 5.30
N LEU A 130 -2.29 6.23 4.90
CA LEU A 130 -3.66 6.31 5.45
C LEU A 130 -3.84 5.49 6.74
N GLN A 131 -3.00 4.48 6.97
CA GLN A 131 -3.02 3.70 8.20
C GLN A 131 -2.22 4.37 9.31
N ASN A 132 -2.89 4.69 10.41
CA ASN A 132 -2.25 5.18 11.63
C ASN A 132 -1.91 3.98 12.54
N HIS A 133 -0.70 3.44 12.42
CA HIS A 133 -0.21 2.40 13.34
C HIS A 133 -0.04 2.98 14.75
N LYS A 134 -1.01 2.73 15.64
CA LYS A 134 -1.03 3.26 17.02
C LYS A 134 0.25 3.00 17.84
N ARG A 135 1.04 1.99 17.47
CA ARG A 135 2.33 1.63 18.12
C ARG A 135 3.55 2.42 17.61
N GLN A 136 3.44 3.19 16.52
CA GLN A 136 4.57 3.83 15.84
C GLN A 136 4.39 5.36 15.76
N LYS A 137 4.64 6.07 16.87
CA LYS A 137 4.53 7.55 16.98
C LYS A 137 5.44 8.37 16.02
N LYS A 138 6.32 7.73 15.24
CA LYS A 138 7.36 8.38 14.42
C LYS A 138 7.13 8.36 12.91
N PHE A 139 6.13 7.63 12.38
CA PHE A 139 5.88 7.63 10.94
C PHE A 139 5.25 8.96 10.47
N LYS A 140 5.95 9.68 9.59
CA LYS A 140 5.42 10.89 8.95
C LYS A 140 4.21 10.50 8.10
N LYS A 141 3.05 11.08 8.41
CA LYS A 141 1.77 10.82 7.73
C LYS A 141 1.83 11.18 6.22
N LEU A 142 2.63 12.20 5.90
CA LEU A 142 2.89 12.72 4.56
C LEU A 142 4.41 12.68 4.32
N ILE A 143 4.81 12.17 3.17
CA ILE A 143 6.19 12.14 2.69
C ILE A 143 6.20 12.93 1.37
N TYR A 144 6.94 14.04 1.34
CA TYR A 144 7.18 14.82 0.13
C TYR A 144 8.49 14.34 -0.49
N ILE A 145 8.44 14.00 -1.77
CA ILE A 145 9.56 13.49 -2.56
C ILE A 145 9.76 14.47 -3.73
N PRO A 146 10.91 15.19 -3.81
CA PRO A 146 11.16 16.06 -4.94
C PRO A 146 11.25 15.22 -6.21
N CYS A 147 10.46 15.60 -7.22
CA CYS A 147 10.38 14.91 -8.50
C CYS A 147 10.13 15.95 -9.60
N THR A 148 11.17 16.73 -9.90
CA THR A 148 11.15 17.74 -10.96
C THR A 148 11.06 17.09 -12.32
N THR A 149 9.95 17.38 -13.00
CA THR A 149 9.63 16.98 -14.36
C THR A 149 10.75 17.42 -15.31
N PRO A 150 11.44 16.50 -16.01
CA PRO A 150 12.55 16.86 -16.89
C PRO A 150 12.10 17.82 -18.00
N GLN A 151 12.91 18.84 -18.31
CA GLN A 151 12.60 19.79 -19.38
C GLN A 151 12.46 19.07 -20.73
N GLY A 152 11.37 19.30 -21.45
CA GLY A 152 11.09 18.57 -22.68
C GLY A 152 10.53 17.17 -22.48
N CYS A 153 9.89 16.91 -21.33
CA CYS A 153 9.02 15.76 -21.14
C CYS A 153 7.91 15.75 -22.19
N SER A 154 7.79 14.65 -22.93
CA SER A 154 6.76 14.42 -23.95
C SER A 154 5.66 13.49 -23.44
N THR A 155 5.99 12.61 -22.48
CA THR A 155 5.06 11.62 -21.92
C THR A 155 5.51 11.19 -20.53
N MET A 156 4.56 10.84 -19.65
CA MET A 156 4.83 10.47 -18.26
C MET A 156 3.86 9.36 -17.84
N ASP A 157 4.39 8.40 -17.08
CA ASP A 157 3.59 7.48 -16.28
C ASP A 157 4.00 7.43 -14.80
N PHE A 158 3.02 7.15 -13.95
CA PHE A 158 3.10 7.31 -12.49
C PHE A 158 2.29 6.21 -11.80
N ASN A 159 2.98 5.32 -11.08
CA ASN A 159 2.38 4.31 -10.23
C ASN A 159 2.82 4.52 -8.76
N ILE A 160 2.49 3.57 -7.88
CA ILE A 160 2.81 3.70 -6.45
C ILE A 160 4.31 3.48 -6.12
N ASN A 161 5.07 2.87 -7.03
CA ASN A 161 6.46 2.47 -6.85
C ASN A 161 7.46 3.27 -7.70
N ALA A 162 7.02 3.94 -8.77
CA ALA A 162 7.87 4.67 -9.70
C ALA A 162 7.12 5.81 -10.41
N ALA A 163 7.87 6.87 -10.75
CA ALA A 163 7.47 7.87 -11.72
C ALA A 163 8.49 7.87 -12.87
N VAL A 164 8.04 7.75 -14.11
CA VAL A 164 8.92 7.65 -15.29
C VAL A 164 8.45 8.60 -16.38
N PHE A 165 9.42 9.26 -17.01
CA PHE A 165 9.26 10.37 -17.93
C PHE A 165 10.01 10.06 -19.24
N GLY A 166 9.30 10.11 -20.36
CA GLY A 166 9.90 10.13 -21.70
C GLY A 166 10.12 11.55 -22.18
N ARG A 167 11.23 11.79 -22.88
CA ARG A 167 11.56 13.09 -23.49
C ARG A 167 11.54 13.03 -25.03
N PHE A 168 11.40 14.19 -25.65
CA PHE A 168 11.49 14.33 -27.11
C PHE A 168 12.87 13.98 -27.69
N ASP A 169 13.93 13.92 -26.87
CA ASP A 169 15.30 13.57 -27.31
C ASP A 169 15.61 12.06 -27.22
N GLY A 170 14.60 11.23 -26.98
CA GLY A 170 14.70 9.76 -26.91
C GLY A 170 15.21 9.24 -25.56
N ARG A 171 15.55 10.11 -24.61
CA ARG A 171 15.94 9.71 -23.25
C ARG A 171 14.72 9.36 -22.40
N VAL A 172 14.94 8.45 -21.46
CA VAL A 172 13.98 8.09 -20.41
C VAL A 172 14.59 8.42 -19.06
N PHE A 173 13.81 9.08 -18.21
CA PHE A 173 14.18 9.47 -16.87
C PHE A 173 13.20 8.84 -15.89
N GLY A 174 13.68 8.33 -14.76
CA GLY A 174 12.81 7.70 -13.78
C GLY A 174 13.22 7.98 -12.34
N LYS A 175 12.24 7.85 -11.45
CA LYS A 175 12.42 7.93 -10.02
C LYS A 175 11.66 6.81 -9.33
N LEU A 176 12.43 5.87 -8.77
CA LEU A 176 11.93 4.77 -7.95
C LEU A 176 11.55 5.31 -6.56
N LEU A 177 10.33 5.00 -6.12
CA LEU A 177 9.65 5.43 -4.89
C LEU A 177 9.79 4.40 -3.77
N SER A 178 10.99 3.79 -3.69
CA SER A 178 11.37 2.85 -2.64
C SER A 178 11.59 3.55 -1.28
N ASN A 179 11.85 2.76 -0.23
CA ASN A 179 12.26 3.31 1.06
C ASN A 179 13.59 4.08 0.90
N LYS A 180 13.59 5.37 1.25
CA LYS A 180 14.65 6.38 1.05
C LYS A 180 14.66 7.11 -0.32
N SER A 181 13.63 6.95 -1.15
CA SER A 181 13.45 7.70 -2.42
C SER A 181 13.46 9.24 -2.33
N TYR A 182 13.38 9.83 -1.14
CA TYR A 182 13.61 11.27 -0.94
C TYR A 182 15.09 11.68 -1.07
N LEU A 183 16.03 10.72 -0.97
CA LEU A 183 17.48 10.95 -1.13
C LEU A 183 17.96 10.82 -2.59
N THR A 184 17.26 10.05 -3.43
CA THR A 184 17.66 9.82 -4.81
C THR A 184 17.10 10.91 -5.74
N PRO A 185 17.90 11.51 -6.63
CA PRO A 185 17.38 12.39 -7.69
C PRO A 185 16.59 11.56 -8.72
N VAL A 186 15.92 12.25 -9.65
CA VAL A 186 15.44 11.61 -10.89
C VAL A 186 16.68 11.20 -11.70
N MET A 187 16.77 9.94 -12.13
CA MET A 187 17.94 9.40 -12.85
C MET A 187 17.61 9.12 -14.31
N GLU A 188 18.59 9.30 -15.21
CA GLU A 188 18.51 8.83 -16.60
C GLU A 188 18.64 7.29 -16.61
N PHE A 189 17.81 6.62 -17.41
CA PHE A 189 17.89 5.17 -17.59
C PHE A 189 19.02 4.80 -18.57
N THR A 190 19.53 3.56 -18.49
CA THR A 190 20.76 3.16 -19.20
C THR A 190 20.56 2.90 -20.71
N GLY A 191 20.28 3.94 -21.48
CA GLY A 191 20.09 3.84 -22.93
C GLY A 191 19.20 4.96 -23.46
N ARG A 192 18.92 4.93 -24.77
CA ARG A 192 18.02 5.89 -25.42
C ARG A 192 17.34 5.26 -26.62
N HIS A 193 16.14 5.74 -26.91
CA HIS A 193 15.51 5.60 -28.22
C HIS A 193 16.27 6.44 -29.26
N SER A 194 16.16 6.08 -30.54
CA SER A 194 16.75 6.89 -31.62
C SER A 194 15.86 8.06 -32.08
N ALA A 195 14.59 8.08 -31.64
CA ALA A 195 13.62 9.15 -31.84
C ALA A 195 12.94 9.54 -30.52
N GLY A 196 12.10 10.57 -30.52
CA GLY A 196 11.40 11.04 -29.31
C GLY A 196 10.50 9.97 -28.69
N VAL A 197 10.42 9.95 -27.35
CA VAL A 197 9.56 9.02 -26.62
C VAL A 197 8.12 9.53 -26.64
N THR A 198 7.18 8.72 -27.11
CA THR A 198 5.77 9.12 -27.31
C THR A 198 4.81 8.41 -26.36
N ALA A 199 5.11 7.17 -25.98
CA ALA A 199 4.35 6.42 -24.98
C ALA A 199 5.27 5.86 -23.89
N ILE A 200 4.75 5.76 -22.67
CA ILE A 200 5.42 5.08 -21.55
C ILE A 200 4.37 4.47 -20.62
N CYS A 201 4.71 3.32 -20.04
CA CYS A 201 3.88 2.61 -19.08
C CYS A 201 4.77 1.91 -18.05
N ASN A 202 4.44 2.06 -16.77
CA ASN A 202 5.04 1.32 -15.68
C ASN A 202 4.22 0.06 -15.41
N SER A 203 4.87 -1.01 -14.94
CA SER A 203 4.16 -2.22 -14.54
C SER A 203 3.21 -1.91 -13.38
N GLU A 204 1.95 -2.31 -13.52
CA GLU A 204 0.99 -2.36 -12.42
C GLU A 204 1.15 -3.69 -11.65
N SER A 205 2.33 -3.93 -11.08
CA SER A 205 2.62 -5.16 -10.33
C SER A 205 1.87 -5.20 -9.00
N TRP A 206 0.88 -6.09 -8.92
CA TRP A 206 0.30 -6.55 -7.66
C TRP A 206 1.15 -7.64 -6.98
N ASP A 207 2.01 -8.29 -7.76
CA ASP A 207 2.86 -9.37 -7.29
C ASP A 207 4.11 -8.83 -6.57
N THR A 208 4.57 -9.61 -5.61
CA THR A 208 5.63 -9.29 -4.63
C THR A 208 7.04 -9.24 -5.25
N SER A 209 7.15 -9.39 -6.57
CA SER A 209 8.39 -9.19 -7.33
C SER A 209 8.88 -7.76 -7.09
N ARG A 210 10.05 -7.65 -6.45
CA ARG A 210 10.63 -6.40 -5.94
C ARG A 210 11.15 -5.45 -7.04
N GLU A 211 10.93 -5.79 -8.30
CA GLU A 211 11.51 -5.15 -9.47
C GLU A 211 10.47 -4.25 -10.16
N ASP A 212 10.78 -2.97 -10.28
CA ASP A 212 9.94 -2.00 -10.97
C ASP A 212 10.23 -2.03 -12.48
N TRP A 213 9.38 -2.74 -13.22
CA TRP A 213 9.45 -2.79 -14.68
C TRP A 213 8.76 -1.58 -15.31
N SER A 214 9.32 -1.05 -16.39
CA SER A 214 8.70 -0.02 -17.21
C SER A 214 9.05 -0.20 -18.69
N VAL A 215 8.18 0.28 -19.57
CA VAL A 215 8.29 0.11 -21.02
C VAL A 215 7.98 1.44 -21.69
N SER A 216 8.85 1.85 -22.61
CA SER A 216 8.66 3.07 -23.41
C SER A 216 8.67 2.78 -24.90
N GLY A 217 7.87 3.53 -25.65
CA GLY A 217 7.75 3.49 -27.10
C GLY A 217 8.06 4.86 -27.72
N SER A 218 8.66 4.84 -28.91
CA SER A 218 9.10 6.03 -29.65
C SER A 218 8.21 6.41 -30.84
N GLU A 219 8.49 7.60 -31.39
CA GLU A 219 7.95 8.10 -32.65
C GLU A 219 8.29 7.22 -33.87
N ASN A 220 9.38 6.45 -33.81
CA ASN A 220 9.86 5.64 -34.94
C ASN A 220 9.62 4.12 -34.79
N GLY A 221 8.80 3.69 -33.83
CA GLY A 221 8.40 2.30 -33.65
C GLY A 221 9.38 1.44 -32.83
N GLU A 222 10.27 2.08 -32.07
CA GLU A 222 11.19 1.42 -31.13
C GLU A 222 10.55 1.29 -29.75
N ILE A 223 10.69 0.12 -29.15
CA ILE A 223 10.30 -0.18 -27.76
C ILE A 223 11.54 -0.56 -26.97
N ILE A 224 11.61 -0.07 -25.74
CA ILE A 224 12.63 -0.47 -24.78
C ILE A 224 11.95 -0.91 -23.49
N TRP A 225 12.30 -2.11 -23.01
CA TRP A 225 11.94 -2.62 -21.70
C TRP A 225 13.07 -2.32 -20.71
N TRP A 226 12.66 -1.82 -19.55
CA TRP A 226 13.53 -1.40 -18.45
C TRP A 226 13.15 -2.15 -17.19
N CYS A 227 14.14 -2.65 -16.45
CA CYS A 227 13.97 -3.10 -15.07
C CYS A 227 14.74 -2.14 -14.16
N GLU A 228 14.05 -1.55 -13.19
CA GLU A 228 14.51 -0.43 -12.35
C GLU A 228 14.95 0.79 -13.16
N ASN A 229 16.21 0.83 -13.57
CA ASN A 229 16.81 1.85 -14.45
C ASN A 229 17.65 1.24 -15.59
N LYS A 230 17.74 -0.09 -15.68
CA LYS A 230 18.60 -0.82 -16.61
C LYS A 230 17.81 -1.23 -17.86
N LEU A 231 18.42 -1.03 -19.02
CA LEU A 231 17.90 -1.54 -20.28
C LEU A 231 18.00 -3.06 -20.29
N VAL A 232 16.86 -3.73 -20.45
CA VAL A 232 16.80 -5.20 -20.57
C VAL A 232 16.78 -5.61 -22.02
N LYS A 233 15.92 -4.98 -22.83
CA LYS A 233 15.81 -5.24 -24.26
C LYS A 233 15.36 -4.00 -25.02
N MET A 234 15.87 -3.84 -26.24
CA MET A 234 15.40 -2.88 -27.24
C MET A 234 14.90 -3.66 -28.46
N TRP A 235 13.74 -3.30 -29.01
CA TRP A 235 13.21 -3.91 -30.22
C TRP A 235 12.45 -2.87 -31.05
N LYS A 236 12.85 -2.72 -32.31
CA LYS A 236 12.06 -2.01 -33.32
C LYS A 236 10.94 -2.90 -33.86
N VAL A 237 9.70 -2.56 -33.55
CA VAL A 237 8.50 -3.34 -33.88
C VAL A 237 7.79 -2.79 -35.11
N SER A 238 7.84 -1.46 -35.30
CA SER A 238 7.27 -0.79 -36.47
C SER A 238 8.19 0.31 -37.00
N ASN A 239 7.69 1.11 -37.93
CA ASN A 239 8.32 2.36 -38.38
C ASN A 239 7.36 3.55 -38.22
N ARG A 240 6.46 3.49 -37.23
CA ARG A 240 5.40 4.50 -36.99
C ARG A 240 5.39 4.96 -35.54
N VAL A 241 4.60 6.00 -35.28
CA VAL A 241 4.44 6.57 -33.94
C VAL A 241 3.68 5.60 -33.05
N ILE A 242 4.29 5.24 -31.92
CA ILE A 242 3.61 4.49 -30.87
C ILE A 242 2.77 5.47 -30.05
N TRP A 243 1.44 5.34 -30.10
CA TRP A 243 0.50 6.25 -29.44
C TRP A 243 0.07 5.78 -28.05
N LYS A 244 -0.08 4.47 -27.87
CA LYS A 244 -0.48 3.85 -26.60
C LYS A 244 0.34 2.61 -26.34
N LEU A 245 0.62 2.38 -25.06
CA LEU A 245 1.35 1.23 -24.57
C LEU A 245 0.70 0.79 -23.26
N ALA A 246 0.56 -0.52 -23.05
CA ALA A 246 0.25 -1.10 -21.75
C ALA A 246 1.16 -2.31 -21.50
N PHE A 247 1.55 -2.50 -20.24
CA PHE A 247 2.46 -3.56 -19.84
C PHE A 247 2.01 -4.21 -18.52
N PHE A 248 1.94 -5.54 -18.49
CA PHE A 248 1.58 -6.30 -17.29
C PHE A 248 2.12 -7.72 -17.36
N LYS A 249 2.83 -8.14 -16.30
CA LYS A 249 3.58 -9.41 -16.27
C LYS A 249 4.46 -9.54 -17.53
N ASP A 250 4.25 -10.59 -18.33
CA ASP A 250 5.00 -10.89 -19.56
C ASP A 250 4.41 -10.24 -20.83
N TRP A 251 3.29 -9.53 -20.71
CA TRP A 251 2.51 -9.03 -21.85
C TRP A 251 2.73 -7.53 -22.06
N THR A 252 3.19 -7.18 -23.27
CA THR A 252 3.30 -5.80 -23.73
C THR A 252 2.35 -5.57 -24.90
N LEU A 253 1.45 -4.60 -24.78
CA LEU A 253 0.59 -4.16 -25.88
C LEU A 253 1.06 -2.79 -26.36
N ILE A 254 1.20 -2.65 -27.68
CA ILE A 254 1.61 -1.44 -28.38
C ILE A 254 0.55 -1.11 -29.43
N MET A 255 0.20 0.17 -29.57
CA MET A 255 -0.76 0.63 -30.57
C MET A 255 -0.16 1.79 -31.39
N ASP A 256 -0.07 1.55 -32.70
CA ASP A 256 0.32 2.53 -33.71
C ASP A 256 -0.93 3.12 -34.40
N ASP A 257 -0.76 3.82 -35.54
CA ASP A 257 -1.88 4.34 -36.34
C ASP A 257 -2.76 3.26 -37.00
N GLU A 258 -2.19 2.09 -37.30
CA GLU A 258 -2.84 1.05 -38.14
C GLU A 258 -2.95 -0.31 -37.48
N LYS A 259 -2.04 -0.64 -36.55
CA LYS A 259 -1.94 -1.98 -35.96
C LYS A 259 -1.76 -1.91 -34.46
N LEU A 260 -2.39 -2.87 -33.80
CA LEU A 260 -2.07 -3.28 -32.45
C LEU A 260 -1.03 -4.40 -32.52
N TYR A 261 0.08 -4.24 -31.80
CA TYR A 261 1.09 -5.26 -31.62
C TYR A 261 1.02 -5.80 -30.19
N ILE A 262 1.10 -7.12 -30.05
CA ILE A 262 1.04 -7.82 -28.78
C ILE A 262 2.33 -8.64 -28.67
N ILE A 263 3.11 -8.37 -27.63
CA ILE A 263 4.40 -9.00 -27.39
C ILE A 263 4.33 -9.81 -26.11
N HIS A 264 4.63 -11.10 -26.21
CA HIS A 264 4.71 -12.03 -25.09
C HIS A 264 6.17 -12.37 -24.78
N GLN A 265 6.54 -12.30 -23.50
CA GLN A 265 7.90 -12.57 -22.96
C GLN A 265 9.02 -11.83 -23.71
N MET A 266 8.69 -10.65 -24.25
CA MET A 266 9.58 -9.83 -25.09
C MET A 266 10.12 -10.56 -26.34
N GLN A 267 9.51 -11.67 -26.78
CA GLN A 267 10.04 -12.55 -27.83
C GLN A 267 9.03 -12.83 -28.95
N GLU A 268 7.78 -13.12 -28.61
CA GLU A 268 6.75 -13.46 -29.59
C GLU A 268 5.99 -12.20 -29.97
N LEU A 269 5.83 -11.92 -31.27
CA LEU A 269 5.13 -10.74 -31.78
C LEU A 269 3.90 -11.17 -32.58
N HIS A 270 2.72 -10.80 -32.10
CA HIS A 270 1.47 -10.90 -32.83
C HIS A 270 0.96 -9.52 -33.23
N SER A 271 0.20 -9.42 -34.32
CA SER A 271 -0.37 -8.16 -34.79
C SER A 271 -1.84 -8.30 -35.18
N ILE A 272 -2.65 -7.31 -34.80
CA ILE A 272 -4.06 -7.17 -35.18
C ILE A 272 -4.22 -5.81 -35.87
N ASP A 273 -4.94 -5.74 -36.98
CA ASP A 273 -5.25 -4.47 -37.63
C ASP A 273 -6.30 -3.70 -36.80
N ILE A 274 -6.08 -2.40 -36.59
CA ILE A 274 -7.02 -1.56 -35.85
C ILE A 274 -8.34 -1.45 -36.63
N PRO A 275 -9.52 -1.54 -35.97
CA PRO A 275 -10.79 -1.37 -36.64
C PRO A 275 -10.85 -0.06 -37.42
N LYS A 276 -11.17 -0.16 -38.70
CA LYS A 276 -11.48 0.98 -39.56
C LYS A 276 -12.99 1.19 -39.53
N ASP A 277 -13.43 2.45 -39.45
CA ASP A 277 -14.84 2.77 -39.67
C ASP A 277 -15.19 2.61 -41.16
N LEU A 278 -16.49 2.71 -41.48
CA LEU A 278 -17.05 2.49 -42.82
C LEU A 278 -16.42 3.35 -43.94
N ASP A 279 -15.81 4.49 -43.58
CA ASP A 279 -15.14 5.42 -44.49
C ASP A 279 -13.64 5.11 -44.71
N GLU A 280 -13.19 3.89 -44.34
CA GLU A 280 -11.79 3.42 -44.33
C GLU A 280 -10.78 4.23 -43.48
N GLN A 281 -11.23 5.30 -42.81
CA GLN A 281 -10.38 6.08 -41.92
C GLN A 281 -10.03 5.28 -40.65
N PRO A 282 -8.78 5.39 -40.15
CA PRO A 282 -8.39 4.77 -38.89
C PRO A 282 -9.18 5.40 -37.75
N MET A 283 -9.75 4.55 -36.89
CA MET A 283 -10.51 4.96 -35.71
C MET A 283 -9.65 5.89 -34.83
N ARG A 284 -10.16 7.10 -34.54
CA ARG A 284 -9.48 8.03 -33.63
C ARG A 284 -9.68 7.63 -32.16
N VAL A 285 -8.93 6.64 -31.72
CA VAL A 285 -8.92 6.12 -30.34
C VAL A 285 -8.73 7.27 -29.35
N ARG A 286 -9.74 7.50 -28.50
CA ARG A 286 -9.70 8.45 -27.37
C ARG A 286 -9.37 7.75 -26.07
N PHE A 287 -10.00 6.59 -25.85
CA PHE A 287 -9.83 5.79 -24.65
C PHE A 287 -9.23 4.44 -25.00
N PHE A 288 -8.26 4.03 -24.19
CA PHE A 288 -7.51 2.79 -24.31
C PHE A 288 -7.43 2.19 -22.91
N LYS A 289 -8.09 1.06 -22.68
CA LYS A 289 -8.10 0.33 -21.40
C LYS A 289 -7.92 -1.16 -21.70
N MET A 290 -7.15 -1.87 -20.89
CA MET A 290 -6.79 -3.27 -21.12
C MET A 290 -7.31 -4.15 -19.99
N ASP A 291 -7.95 -5.27 -20.34
CA ASP A 291 -8.26 -6.38 -19.45
C ASP A 291 -7.27 -7.51 -19.71
N PHE A 292 -6.19 -7.53 -18.92
CA PHE A 292 -5.19 -8.60 -18.92
C PHE A 292 -5.74 -9.92 -18.40
N GLY A 293 -6.83 -9.89 -17.63
CA GLY A 293 -7.44 -11.08 -17.06
C GLY A 293 -8.15 -11.97 -18.08
N SER A 294 -8.86 -11.38 -19.05
CA SER A 294 -9.45 -12.10 -20.19
C SER A 294 -8.65 -11.96 -21.49
N MET A 295 -7.58 -11.16 -21.47
CA MET A 295 -6.86 -10.70 -22.66
C MET A 295 -7.83 -10.05 -23.68
N THR A 296 -8.50 -8.99 -23.22
CA THR A 296 -9.42 -8.17 -24.02
C THR A 296 -9.05 -6.69 -23.94
N LEU A 297 -8.76 -6.09 -25.09
CA LEU A 297 -8.52 -4.65 -25.21
C LEU A 297 -9.84 -3.90 -25.43
N VAL A 298 -10.03 -2.80 -24.71
CA VAL A 298 -11.16 -1.87 -24.89
C VAL A 298 -10.64 -0.59 -25.56
N LEU A 299 -11.15 -0.32 -26.77
CA LEU A 299 -10.92 0.91 -27.51
C LEU A 299 -12.24 1.68 -27.59
N ALA A 300 -12.23 2.99 -27.36
CA ALA A 300 -13.39 3.82 -27.63
C ALA A 300 -13.02 5.12 -28.35
N ASP A 301 -13.88 5.52 -29.28
CA ASP A 301 -13.84 6.83 -29.93
C ASP A 301 -14.81 7.76 -29.16
N LEU A 302 -15.52 8.66 -29.85
CA LEU A 302 -16.53 9.51 -29.21
C LEU A 302 -17.94 8.90 -29.23
N ASN A 303 -18.25 7.99 -30.15
CA ASN A 303 -19.59 7.44 -30.39
C ASN A 303 -19.62 5.91 -30.28
N ASN A 304 -18.49 5.22 -30.43
CA ASN A 304 -18.42 3.75 -30.42
C ASN A 304 -17.45 3.22 -29.36
N VAL A 305 -17.78 2.04 -28.86
CA VAL A 305 -16.88 1.21 -28.05
C VAL A 305 -16.63 -0.11 -28.78
N TYR A 306 -15.36 -0.48 -28.85
CA TYR A 306 -14.88 -1.72 -29.45
C TYR A 306 -14.16 -2.54 -28.38
N THR A 307 -14.42 -3.84 -28.35
CA THR A 307 -13.58 -4.80 -27.64
C THR A 307 -12.92 -5.73 -28.63
N ILE A 308 -11.60 -5.92 -28.47
CA ILE A 308 -10.77 -6.79 -29.29
C ILE A 308 -10.18 -7.84 -28.37
N SER A 309 -10.41 -9.12 -28.62
CA SER A 309 -9.67 -10.17 -27.92
C SER A 309 -8.24 -10.25 -28.46
N VAL A 310 -7.28 -10.13 -27.57
CA VAL A 310 -5.84 -10.10 -27.85
C VAL A 310 -5.13 -11.40 -27.43
N ASN A 311 -5.90 -12.41 -26.98
CA ASN A 311 -5.40 -13.71 -26.53
C ASN A 311 -4.87 -14.55 -27.71
N PRO A 312 -3.54 -14.81 -27.84
CA PRO A 312 -3.00 -15.57 -28.96
C PRO A 312 -3.44 -17.05 -28.96
N ASN A 313 -3.77 -17.59 -27.78
CA ASN A 313 -4.14 -18.98 -27.58
C ASN A 313 -5.65 -19.23 -27.69
N GLY A 314 -6.43 -18.21 -28.10
CA GLY A 314 -7.90 -18.26 -28.13
C GLY A 314 -8.48 -17.47 -29.29
N ASN A 315 -9.47 -16.62 -29.00
CA ASN A 315 -10.25 -15.86 -29.98
C ASN A 315 -9.50 -14.63 -30.53
N PHE A 316 -8.21 -14.78 -30.90
CA PHE A 316 -7.34 -13.69 -31.34
C PHE A 316 -7.96 -12.85 -32.47
N GLY A 317 -8.03 -11.54 -32.29
CA GLY A 317 -8.61 -10.61 -33.26
C GLY A 317 -10.14 -10.54 -33.27
N ASN A 318 -10.85 -11.26 -32.39
CA ASN A 318 -12.31 -11.19 -32.32
C ASN A 318 -12.76 -9.78 -31.87
N LEU A 319 -13.51 -9.11 -32.75
CA LEU A 319 -13.98 -7.74 -32.60
C LEU A 319 -15.47 -7.70 -32.27
N ARG A 320 -15.84 -6.95 -31.21
CA ARG A 320 -17.24 -6.61 -30.91
C ARG A 320 -17.39 -5.10 -30.78
N LYS A 321 -18.38 -4.53 -31.47
CA LYS A 321 -18.74 -3.10 -31.47
C LYS A 321 -20.01 -2.86 -30.66
N LEU A 322 -20.08 -1.73 -29.97
CA LEU A 322 -21.30 -1.08 -29.48
C LEU A 322 -21.30 0.36 -29.98
N GLU A 323 -22.39 0.75 -30.64
CA GLU A 323 -22.66 2.15 -30.97
C GLU A 323 -23.44 2.78 -29.80
N MET A 324 -22.96 3.94 -29.34
CA MET A 324 -23.56 4.72 -28.27
C MET A 324 -24.46 5.81 -28.87
N PRO A 325 -25.66 6.06 -28.31
CA PRO A 325 -26.57 7.09 -28.81
C PRO A 325 -26.09 8.53 -28.52
N GLU A 326 -25.03 8.67 -27.73
CA GLU A 326 -24.55 9.93 -27.16
C GLU A 326 -23.01 9.92 -27.10
N GLN A 327 -22.39 11.10 -27.10
CA GLN A 327 -20.93 11.21 -27.06
C GLN A 327 -20.35 10.75 -25.72
N ILE A 328 -19.29 9.95 -25.77
CA ILE A 328 -18.55 9.40 -24.63
C ILE A 328 -17.56 10.45 -24.11
N CYS A 329 -17.72 10.81 -22.83
CA CYS A 329 -16.84 11.72 -22.08
C CYS A 329 -15.71 11.00 -21.35
N ALA A 330 -15.99 9.82 -20.79
CA ALA A 330 -15.03 9.05 -20.02
C ALA A 330 -15.32 7.54 -20.09
N VAL A 331 -14.25 6.75 -20.00
CA VAL A 331 -14.30 5.28 -19.95
C VAL A 331 -13.42 4.82 -18.80
N GLU A 332 -14.02 4.13 -17.83
CA GLU A 332 -13.29 3.48 -16.73
C GLU A 332 -13.56 1.98 -16.70
N ILE A 333 -12.59 1.23 -16.17
CA ILE A 333 -12.62 -0.23 -16.04
C ILE A 333 -12.42 -0.60 -14.57
N ASP A 334 -12.94 -1.75 -14.15
CA ASP A 334 -12.63 -2.31 -12.84
C ASP A 334 -11.18 -2.81 -12.79
N GLU A 335 -10.26 -1.90 -12.43
CA GLU A 335 -8.80 -2.08 -12.38
C GLU A 335 -8.39 -3.41 -11.69
N LYS A 336 -9.07 -3.79 -10.60
CA LYS A 336 -8.73 -4.99 -9.83
C LYS A 336 -9.10 -6.28 -10.55
N THR A 337 -10.25 -6.28 -11.23
CA THR A 337 -10.71 -7.45 -11.98
C THR A 337 -9.98 -7.55 -13.32
N SER A 338 -9.62 -6.41 -13.94
CA SER A 338 -8.90 -6.37 -15.22
C SER A 338 -7.45 -6.84 -15.13
N GLN A 339 -6.83 -6.76 -13.95
CA GLN A 339 -5.47 -7.29 -13.68
C GLN A 339 -5.48 -8.78 -13.26
N ARG A 340 -6.63 -9.35 -12.90
CA ARG A 340 -6.74 -10.74 -12.41
C ARG A 340 -7.16 -11.68 -13.52
N GLU A 341 -6.37 -12.74 -13.74
CA GLU A 341 -6.67 -13.86 -14.64
C GLU A 341 -8.10 -14.39 -14.44
N GLN A 342 -8.83 -14.51 -15.54
CA GLN A 342 -10.23 -14.92 -15.54
C GLN A 342 -10.38 -16.41 -15.19
N ASN A 343 -11.22 -16.72 -14.20
CA ASN A 343 -11.57 -18.10 -13.88
C ASN A 343 -13.04 -18.43 -14.19
N TRP A 344 -13.24 -19.16 -15.28
CA TRP A 344 -14.53 -19.68 -15.76
C TRP A 344 -15.25 -20.63 -14.79
N GLN A 345 -14.59 -21.12 -13.73
CA GLN A 345 -15.23 -21.95 -12.71
C GLN A 345 -15.99 -21.13 -11.67
N PHE A 346 -15.80 -19.81 -11.61
CA PHE A 346 -16.50 -18.94 -10.64
C PHE A 346 -17.93 -18.64 -11.09
N ALA A 347 -18.82 -18.47 -10.11
CA ALA A 347 -20.19 -18.03 -10.37
C ALA A 347 -20.18 -16.67 -11.09
N GLY A 348 -20.87 -16.60 -12.24
CA GLY A 348 -20.86 -15.43 -13.12
C GLY A 348 -19.87 -15.47 -14.29
N ASP A 349 -19.10 -16.56 -14.44
CA ASP A 349 -18.01 -16.73 -15.42
C ASP A 349 -16.86 -15.70 -15.29
N ASP A 350 -16.74 -15.10 -14.09
CA ASP A 350 -15.77 -14.07 -13.75
C ASP A 350 -15.71 -12.92 -14.76
N GLY A 351 -16.85 -12.21 -14.89
CA GLY A 351 -16.99 -11.04 -15.74
C GLY A 351 -16.02 -9.88 -15.42
N CYS A 352 -15.99 -8.83 -16.24
CA CYS A 352 -15.32 -7.57 -15.91
C CYS A 352 -16.18 -6.39 -16.35
N TYR A 353 -16.36 -5.38 -15.49
CA TYR A 353 -17.16 -4.21 -15.82
C TYR A 353 -16.32 -3.05 -16.35
N ILE A 354 -16.87 -2.39 -17.37
CA ILE A 354 -16.52 -1.01 -17.73
C ILE A 354 -17.71 -0.09 -17.47
N SER A 355 -17.42 1.17 -17.17
CA SER A 355 -18.41 2.25 -17.09
C SER A 355 -18.09 3.32 -18.13
N LEU A 356 -19.08 3.65 -18.96
CA LEU A 356 -19.04 4.72 -19.96
C LEU A 356 -19.89 5.89 -19.49
N LEU A 357 -19.30 7.07 -19.36
CA LEU A 357 -20.02 8.31 -19.06
C LEU A 357 -20.25 9.11 -20.35
N THR A 358 -21.48 9.56 -20.60
CA THR A 358 -21.83 10.36 -21.78
C THR A 358 -22.00 11.86 -21.48
N THR A 359 -22.05 12.66 -22.54
CA THR A 359 -22.31 14.11 -22.49
C THR A 359 -23.66 14.50 -21.88
N GLN A 360 -24.65 13.60 -21.86
CA GLN A 360 -25.95 13.86 -21.21
C GLN A 360 -26.02 13.34 -19.76
N ASN A 361 -24.87 13.16 -19.10
CA ASN A 361 -24.76 12.60 -17.75
C ASN A 361 -25.45 11.23 -17.61
N THR A 362 -25.40 10.42 -18.67
CA THR A 362 -25.82 9.01 -18.58
C THR A 362 -24.60 8.13 -18.40
N LEU A 363 -24.67 7.23 -17.42
CA LEU A 363 -23.67 6.21 -17.17
C LEU A 363 -24.18 4.84 -17.65
N TYR A 364 -23.39 4.19 -18.50
CA TYR A 364 -23.67 2.86 -19.02
C TYR A 364 -22.66 1.87 -18.43
N ILE A 365 -23.16 0.75 -17.90
CA ILE A 365 -22.33 -0.32 -17.33
C ILE A 365 -22.43 -1.53 -18.26
N ILE A 366 -21.27 -2.05 -18.67
CA ILE A 366 -21.14 -3.14 -19.64
C ILE A 366 -20.20 -4.20 -19.06
N ASN A 367 -20.60 -5.47 -19.12
CA ASN A 367 -19.71 -6.60 -18.85
C ASN A 367 -18.92 -6.93 -20.13
N ILE A 368 -17.63 -6.58 -20.18
CA ILE A 368 -16.80 -6.82 -21.37
C ILE A 368 -16.45 -8.29 -21.58
N ARG A 369 -16.54 -9.13 -20.54
CA ARG A 369 -16.27 -10.58 -20.63
C ARG A 369 -17.52 -11.42 -20.92
N ASP A 370 -18.71 -10.81 -20.94
CA ASP A 370 -19.94 -11.51 -21.31
C ASP A 370 -19.89 -11.87 -22.81
N LEU A 371 -19.91 -13.17 -23.12
CA LEU A 371 -19.90 -13.73 -24.47
C LEU A 371 -21.28 -14.23 -24.92
N SER A 372 -22.33 -14.05 -24.11
CA SER A 372 -23.69 -14.52 -24.41
C SER A 372 -24.33 -13.83 -25.62
N SER A 373 -23.86 -12.63 -25.97
CA SER A 373 -24.22 -11.91 -27.19
C SER A 373 -23.03 -11.75 -28.13
N SER A 374 -23.30 -11.79 -29.44
CA SER A 374 -22.29 -11.54 -30.49
C SER A 374 -21.75 -10.11 -30.46
N GLY A 375 -22.54 -9.14 -29.99
CA GLY A 375 -22.12 -7.78 -29.69
C GLY A 375 -21.90 -7.55 -28.20
N LEU A 376 -21.42 -6.36 -27.85
CA LEU A 376 -21.40 -5.87 -26.47
C LEU A 376 -22.81 -5.48 -26.04
N LYS A 377 -23.20 -5.83 -24.81
CA LYS A 377 -24.52 -5.55 -24.26
C LYS A 377 -24.42 -4.62 -23.06
N VAL A 378 -25.21 -3.54 -23.07
CA VAL A 378 -25.43 -2.70 -21.88
C VAL A 378 -26.19 -3.52 -20.85
N GLN A 379 -25.60 -3.67 -19.66
CA GLN A 379 -26.22 -4.38 -18.54
C GLN A 379 -27.08 -3.42 -17.70
N CYS A 380 -26.59 -2.21 -17.46
CA CYS A 380 -27.31 -1.18 -16.71
C CYS A 380 -27.10 0.20 -17.35
N LYS A 381 -28.15 1.04 -17.32
CA LYS A 381 -28.16 2.44 -17.74
C LYS A 381 -28.67 3.30 -16.59
N ILE A 382 -27.89 4.29 -16.17
CA ILE A 382 -28.23 5.20 -15.06
C ILE A 382 -28.14 6.63 -15.59
N SER A 383 -29.25 7.37 -15.58
CA SER A 383 -29.29 8.79 -15.99
C SER A 383 -29.27 9.70 -14.76
N PHE A 384 -28.45 10.76 -14.78
CA PHE A 384 -28.36 11.74 -13.71
C PHE A 384 -28.85 13.12 -14.17
N ASP A 385 -29.67 13.78 -13.35
CA ASP A 385 -30.13 15.16 -13.61
C ASP A 385 -29.01 16.20 -13.43
N GLU A 386 -28.04 15.90 -12.56
CA GLU A 386 -26.87 16.74 -12.26
C GLU A 386 -25.64 16.29 -13.06
N GLN A 387 -24.69 17.22 -13.26
CA GLN A 387 -23.44 16.92 -13.95
C GLN A 387 -22.59 15.92 -13.17
N VAL A 388 -22.26 14.80 -13.82
CA VAL A 388 -21.27 13.85 -13.33
C VAL A 388 -19.88 14.34 -13.71
N TYR A 389 -19.01 14.53 -12.73
CA TYR A 389 -17.61 14.91 -12.98
C TYR A 389 -16.71 13.69 -13.17
N VAL A 390 -16.84 12.70 -12.27
CA VAL A 390 -16.02 11.48 -12.27
C VAL A 390 -16.86 10.29 -11.82
N SER A 391 -16.67 9.14 -12.47
CA SER A 391 -17.24 7.86 -12.09
C SER A 391 -16.14 6.80 -11.95
N GLN A 392 -16.33 5.82 -11.08
CA GLN A 392 -15.51 4.60 -11.08
C GLN A 392 -16.38 3.37 -10.85
N VAL A 393 -16.03 2.27 -11.52
CA VAL A 393 -16.68 0.97 -11.40
C VAL A 393 -15.80 -0.04 -10.67
N THR A 394 -16.44 -0.98 -9.98
CA THR A 394 -15.87 -2.18 -9.37
C THR A 394 -16.83 -3.36 -9.61
N ASN A 395 -16.38 -4.59 -9.37
CA ASN A 395 -17.20 -5.82 -9.44
C ASN A 395 -18.51 -5.78 -8.62
N LEU A 396 -18.62 -4.90 -7.61
CA LEU A 396 -19.78 -4.77 -6.73
C LEU A 396 -20.55 -3.45 -6.92
N ILE A 397 -19.84 -2.32 -6.89
CA ILE A 397 -20.44 -0.98 -6.86
C ILE A 397 -19.91 -0.07 -7.96
N VAL A 398 -20.73 0.91 -8.31
CA VAL A 398 -20.33 2.08 -9.07
C VAL A 398 -20.43 3.30 -8.16
N VAL A 399 -19.40 4.15 -8.20
CA VAL A 399 -19.31 5.37 -7.42
C VAL A 399 -19.31 6.56 -8.37
N VAL A 400 -20.18 7.54 -8.11
CA VAL A 400 -20.41 8.69 -8.98
C VAL A 400 -20.26 9.99 -8.19
N ALA A 401 -19.37 10.86 -8.64
CA ALA A 401 -19.06 12.14 -8.03
C ALA A 401 -19.86 13.27 -8.69
N LEU A 402 -20.81 13.80 -7.93
CA LEU A 402 -21.71 14.91 -8.26
C LEU A 402 -21.31 16.17 -7.45
N PRO A 403 -21.80 17.37 -7.78
CA PRO A 403 -21.43 18.58 -7.05
C PRO A 403 -21.91 18.54 -5.57
N ASN A 404 -20.97 18.45 -4.63
CA ASN A 404 -21.18 18.31 -3.18
C ASN A 404 -21.87 17.00 -2.74
N VAL A 405 -22.07 16.05 -3.65
CA VAL A 405 -22.71 14.75 -3.40
C VAL A 405 -21.88 13.61 -3.99
N LEU A 406 -21.75 12.52 -3.26
CA LEU A 406 -21.19 11.27 -3.76
C LEU A 406 -22.25 10.18 -3.67
N GLN A 407 -22.60 9.58 -4.81
CA GLN A 407 -23.55 8.48 -4.88
C GLN A 407 -22.80 7.15 -5.04
N ILE A 408 -23.26 6.14 -4.32
CA ILE A 408 -22.80 4.76 -4.40
C ILE A 408 -23.99 3.92 -4.85
N LEU A 409 -23.86 3.31 -6.01
CA LEU A 409 -24.89 2.53 -6.69
C LEU A 409 -24.43 1.08 -6.86
N ASN A 410 -25.37 0.15 -6.96
CA ASN A 410 -25.08 -1.24 -7.29
C ASN A 410 -24.63 -1.31 -8.76
N ALA A 411 -23.45 -1.86 -9.04
CA ALA A 411 -22.95 -1.96 -10.41
C ALA A 411 -23.82 -2.85 -11.31
N MET A 412 -24.55 -3.80 -10.69
CA MET A 412 -25.31 -4.82 -11.41
C MET A 412 -26.73 -4.38 -11.74
N THR A 413 -27.42 -3.66 -10.84
CA THR A 413 -28.81 -3.19 -11.00
C THR A 413 -28.94 -1.69 -11.28
N GLY A 414 -27.94 -0.88 -10.91
CA GLY A 414 -28.00 0.58 -10.93
C GLY A 414 -28.74 1.20 -9.75
N GLU A 415 -29.20 0.41 -8.78
CA GLU A 415 -29.94 0.91 -7.61
C GLU A 415 -29.04 1.73 -6.69
N LEU A 416 -29.58 2.83 -6.15
CA LEU A 416 -28.88 3.70 -5.22
C LEU A 416 -28.75 3.03 -3.84
N ILE A 417 -27.53 2.64 -3.48
CA ILE A 417 -27.21 2.05 -2.17
C ILE A 417 -27.08 3.16 -1.12
N LYS A 418 -26.38 4.25 -1.48
CA LYS A 418 -26.04 5.30 -0.51
C LYS A 418 -25.69 6.63 -1.15
N THR A 419 -26.09 7.70 -0.48
CA THR A 419 -25.66 9.07 -0.78
C THR A 419 -24.82 9.63 0.37
N VAL A 420 -23.62 10.11 0.07
CA VAL A 420 -22.75 10.83 1.01
C VAL A 420 -22.80 12.31 0.65
N LEU A 421 -23.36 13.13 1.55
CA LEU A 421 -23.55 14.57 1.36
C LEU A 421 -22.34 15.39 1.82
N LYS A 422 -22.27 16.64 1.35
CA LYS A 422 -21.24 17.64 1.71
C LYS A 422 -19.83 17.24 1.28
N THR A 423 -19.69 16.56 0.14
CA THR A 423 -18.40 16.27 -0.51
C THR A 423 -17.86 17.51 -1.24
N GLU A 424 -16.84 17.36 -2.09
CA GLU A 424 -16.29 18.51 -2.83
C GLU A 424 -17.26 19.02 -3.90
N LYS A 425 -17.20 20.33 -4.19
CA LYS A 425 -18.09 20.98 -5.16
C LYS A 425 -17.73 20.65 -6.60
N PHE A 426 -16.44 20.49 -6.89
CA PHE A 426 -15.87 20.18 -8.20
C PHE A 426 -14.88 19.02 -8.04
N PRO A 427 -15.37 17.78 -7.87
CA PRO A 427 -14.49 16.61 -7.69
C PRO A 427 -13.81 16.27 -9.02
N GLU A 428 -12.47 16.34 -9.04
CA GLU A 428 -11.63 16.04 -10.21
C GLU A 428 -11.07 14.62 -10.17
N PHE A 429 -10.95 14.06 -8.97
CA PHE A 429 -10.39 12.73 -8.76
C PHE A 429 -11.31 11.86 -7.93
N LEU A 430 -11.44 10.59 -8.32
CA LEU A 430 -12.18 9.57 -7.58
C LEU A 430 -11.44 8.24 -7.71
N LYS A 431 -11.09 7.61 -6.59
CA LYS A 431 -10.55 6.23 -6.54
C LYS A 431 -11.16 5.44 -5.38
N VAL A 432 -11.49 4.18 -5.62
CA VAL A 432 -12.18 3.25 -4.72
C VAL A 432 -11.31 2.02 -4.49
N SER A 433 -11.21 1.54 -3.24
CA SER A 433 -10.48 0.31 -2.93
C SER A 433 -11.06 -0.37 -1.70
N GLN A 434 -11.80 -1.47 -1.91
CA GLN A 434 -12.63 -2.10 -0.86
C GLN A 434 -13.54 -1.03 -0.21
N ASP A 435 -13.76 -1.08 1.11
CA ASP A 435 -14.64 -0.17 1.88
C ASP A 435 -14.15 1.29 2.01
N LYS A 436 -13.43 1.80 1.02
CA LYS A 436 -12.69 3.07 1.08
C LYS A 436 -12.80 3.81 -0.24
N ILE A 437 -12.99 5.11 -0.14
CA ILE A 437 -13.05 6.01 -1.28
C ILE A 437 -12.11 7.19 -1.02
N ILE A 438 -11.35 7.58 -2.03
CA ILE A 438 -10.64 8.85 -2.11
C ILE A 438 -11.34 9.71 -3.14
N MET A 439 -11.62 10.95 -2.77
CA MET A 439 -12.11 11.99 -3.67
C MET A 439 -11.19 13.20 -3.56
N GLY A 440 -10.81 13.79 -4.70
CA GLY A 440 -9.93 14.95 -4.77
C GLY A 440 -10.51 16.14 -5.52
N SER A 441 -10.07 17.34 -5.16
CA SER A 441 -10.30 18.60 -5.89
C SER A 441 -9.11 19.53 -5.62
N GLY A 442 -8.41 19.94 -6.66
CA GLY A 442 -7.14 20.67 -6.59
C GLY A 442 -6.15 19.99 -5.64
N ASN A 443 -5.78 20.70 -4.57
CA ASN A 443 -4.82 20.23 -3.56
C ASN A 443 -5.46 19.59 -2.30
N VAL A 444 -6.74 19.24 -2.36
CA VAL A 444 -7.48 18.61 -1.26
C VAL A 444 -7.87 17.19 -1.62
N LEU A 445 -7.49 16.22 -0.77
CA LEU A 445 -7.97 14.83 -0.82
C LEU A 445 -8.84 14.51 0.40
N ASN A 446 -10.04 13.99 0.15
CA ASN A 446 -10.93 13.44 1.17
C ASN A 446 -10.88 11.92 1.14
N TYR A 447 -10.39 11.33 2.22
CA TYR A 447 -10.45 9.89 2.45
C TYR A 447 -11.72 9.56 3.23
N LEU A 448 -12.61 8.79 2.60
CA LEU A 448 -13.83 8.24 3.19
C LEU A 448 -13.56 6.78 3.55
N LYS A 449 -13.58 6.46 4.85
CA LYS A 449 -13.55 5.07 5.34
C LYS A 449 -14.94 4.68 5.81
N PHE A 450 -15.50 3.61 5.25
CA PHE A 450 -16.75 3.03 5.74
C PHE A 450 -16.41 2.06 6.87
N VAL A 451 -16.98 2.30 8.06
CA VAL A 451 -16.69 1.50 9.25
C VAL A 451 -17.98 0.93 9.81
N SER A 452 -18.02 -0.40 10.00
CA SER A 452 -19.12 -1.06 10.71
C SER A 452 -19.26 -0.55 12.13
N SER A 453 -20.49 -0.32 12.54
CA SER A 453 -20.88 0.02 13.92
C SER A 453 -20.31 -0.95 14.95
N ASP A 454 -20.16 -2.21 14.57
CA ASP A 454 -19.91 -3.33 15.48
C ASP A 454 -18.43 -3.41 15.87
N SER A 455 -17.56 -2.70 15.15
CA SER A 455 -16.16 -2.49 15.53
C SER A 455 -15.98 -1.57 16.74
N LYS A 456 -17.06 -0.94 17.22
CA LYS A 456 -17.07 -0.32 18.55
C LYS A 456 -17.13 -1.42 19.60
N LYS A 457 -15.96 -1.86 20.09
CA LYS A 457 -15.86 -2.41 21.46
C LYS A 457 -16.69 -1.50 22.38
N HIS A 458 -17.62 -2.09 23.13
CA HIS A 458 -18.54 -1.35 23.99
C HIS A 458 -17.78 -0.61 25.10
N HIS A 459 -17.25 0.57 24.79
CA HIS A 459 -17.03 1.59 25.80
C HIS A 459 -18.41 2.02 26.30
N HIS A 460 -18.88 1.33 27.34
CA HIS A 460 -20.04 1.74 28.10
C HIS A 460 -19.85 3.20 28.53
N SER A 461 -20.62 4.11 27.95
CA SER A 461 -20.72 5.48 28.43
C SER A 461 -21.59 5.47 29.69
N THR A 462 -21.01 5.01 30.80
CA THR A 462 -21.73 4.88 32.06
C THR A 462 -21.97 6.26 32.68
N LYS A 463 -23.07 6.91 32.28
CA LYS A 463 -23.64 8.00 33.07
C LYS A 463 -24.11 7.43 34.40
N GLY A 464 -23.34 7.70 35.45
CA GLY A 464 -23.76 7.74 36.85
C GLY A 464 -24.59 6.58 37.38
N LYS A 465 -23.93 5.61 38.00
CA LYS A 465 -24.37 5.03 39.28
C LYS A 465 -23.18 4.42 40.01
N ASN A 466 -23.01 4.77 41.28
CA ASN A 466 -21.97 4.21 42.14
C ASN A 466 -22.31 2.74 42.43
N THR A 467 -21.55 1.82 41.84
CA THR A 467 -21.46 0.42 42.28
C THR A 467 -19.99 0.07 42.38
N VAL A 468 -19.56 -0.32 43.58
CA VAL A 468 -18.17 -0.66 43.90
C VAL A 468 -17.71 -1.79 42.97
N SER A 469 -16.77 -1.50 42.08
CA SER A 469 -16.10 -2.51 41.28
C SER A 469 -15.09 -3.24 42.16
N ASN A 470 -15.26 -4.56 42.31
CA ASN A 470 -14.33 -5.39 43.07
C ASN A 470 -12.95 -5.33 42.41
N LYS A 471 -11.98 -4.67 43.07
CA LYS A 471 -10.58 -4.58 42.64
C LYS A 471 -9.97 -5.94 42.27
N TRP A 472 -10.46 -7.01 42.91
CA TRP A 472 -10.07 -8.39 42.63
C TRP A 472 -10.28 -8.81 41.16
N ASN A 473 -11.36 -8.38 40.50
CA ASN A 473 -11.58 -8.68 39.08
C ASN A 473 -10.66 -7.85 38.17
N GLU A 474 -10.22 -6.68 38.63
CA GLU A 474 -9.28 -5.84 37.89
C GLU A 474 -7.85 -6.41 37.98
N THR A 475 -7.42 -6.84 39.18
CA THR A 475 -6.16 -7.59 39.35
C THR A 475 -6.17 -8.92 38.62
N LEU A 476 -7.25 -9.72 38.71
CA LEU A 476 -7.32 -11.03 38.06
C LEU A 476 -7.28 -10.91 36.52
N ASN A 477 -7.96 -9.94 35.93
CA ASN A 477 -7.87 -9.69 34.48
C ASN A 477 -6.47 -9.16 34.08
N THR A 478 -5.78 -8.43 34.96
CA THR A 478 -4.42 -7.96 34.70
C THR A 478 -3.41 -9.10 34.79
N GLU A 479 -3.55 -10.00 35.78
CA GLU A 479 -2.75 -11.23 35.91
C GLU A 479 -3.00 -12.20 34.75
N LEU A 480 -4.25 -12.38 34.30
CA LEU A 480 -4.55 -13.17 33.10
C LEU A 480 -3.88 -12.58 31.86
N GLN A 481 -3.89 -11.25 31.72
CA GLN A 481 -3.23 -10.58 30.60
C GLN A 481 -1.70 -10.76 30.65
N TYR A 482 -1.07 -10.71 31.84
CA TYR A 482 0.35 -11.02 31.97
C TYR A 482 0.66 -12.50 31.66
N TYR A 483 -0.23 -13.42 32.03
CA TYR A 483 -0.09 -14.84 31.69
C TYR A 483 -0.17 -15.08 30.18
N ASP A 484 -1.17 -14.50 29.51
CA ASP A 484 -1.30 -14.55 28.05
C ASP A 484 -0.07 -13.93 27.34
N GLU A 485 0.47 -12.82 27.88
CA GLU A 485 1.68 -12.16 27.35
C GLU A 485 2.95 -13.01 27.55
N ASP A 486 3.10 -13.73 28.68
CA ASP A 486 4.21 -14.67 28.92
C ASP A 486 4.10 -15.95 28.08
N GLU A 487 2.90 -16.48 27.87
CA GLU A 487 2.69 -17.67 27.03
C GLU A 487 3.01 -17.36 25.55
N ASP A 488 2.62 -16.18 25.06
CA ASP A 488 3.00 -15.70 23.72
C ASP A 488 4.52 -15.42 23.60
N LEU A 489 5.19 -15.02 24.69
CA LEU A 489 6.66 -14.93 24.75
C LEU A 489 7.31 -16.32 24.70
N ARG A 490 6.80 -17.31 25.45
CA ARG A 490 7.26 -18.71 25.36
C ARG A 490 7.10 -19.28 23.95
N ARG A 491 5.96 -19.08 23.29
CA ARG A 491 5.74 -19.55 21.91
C ARG A 491 6.70 -18.90 20.92
N LYS A 492 6.95 -17.59 21.03
CA LYS A 492 7.95 -16.90 20.20
C LYS A 492 9.35 -17.46 20.43
N ARG A 493 9.76 -17.62 21.70
CA ARG A 493 11.05 -18.21 22.06
C ARG A 493 11.20 -19.62 21.49
N GLN A 494 10.19 -20.48 21.61
CA GLN A 494 10.20 -21.82 21.01
C GLN A 494 10.28 -21.79 19.48
N SER A 495 9.56 -20.87 18.82
CA SER A 495 9.64 -20.68 17.36
C SER A 495 11.00 -20.14 16.91
N GLU A 496 11.65 -19.30 17.72
CA GLU A 496 12.96 -18.73 17.43
C GLU A 496 14.09 -19.75 17.67
N ILE A 497 13.98 -20.56 18.72
CA ILE A 497 14.85 -21.73 18.96
C ILE A 497 14.70 -22.75 17.82
N SER A 498 13.46 -23.12 17.45
CA SER A 498 13.22 -24.03 16.31
C SER A 498 13.83 -23.49 15.02
N ARG A 499 13.67 -22.18 14.77
CA ARG A 499 14.25 -21.52 13.59
C ARG A 499 15.78 -21.48 13.63
N LEU A 500 16.40 -21.37 14.81
CA LEU A 500 17.85 -21.44 14.97
C LEU A 500 18.37 -22.87 14.74
N ILE A 501 17.66 -23.89 15.22
CA ILE A 501 17.96 -25.30 14.95
C ILE A 501 17.88 -25.57 13.43
N ASP A 502 16.78 -25.18 12.79
CA ASP A 502 16.59 -25.35 11.33
C ASP A 502 17.65 -24.60 10.51
N ALA A 503 18.08 -23.41 10.97
CA ALA A 503 19.04 -22.57 10.26
C ALA A 503 20.51 -23.04 10.38
N TYR A 504 20.84 -23.84 11.40
CA TYR A 504 22.22 -24.26 11.69
C TYR A 504 22.48 -25.77 11.56
N GLY A 505 21.48 -26.58 11.21
CA GLY A 505 21.69 -27.99 10.83
C GLY A 505 20.60 -28.91 11.37
N GLY A 506 19.40 -28.85 10.78
CA GLY A 506 18.21 -29.56 11.26
C GLY A 506 18.15 -31.09 11.04
N ASP A 507 19.29 -31.80 11.04
CA ASP A 507 19.30 -33.28 11.04
C ASP A 507 20.62 -33.84 11.62
N LEU A 508 20.70 -33.91 12.95
CA LEU A 508 21.74 -34.66 13.66
C LEU A 508 21.08 -35.49 14.77
N GLU A 509 21.04 -36.81 14.61
CA GLU A 509 20.60 -37.71 15.68
C GLU A 509 21.61 -37.66 16.84
N LEU A 510 21.09 -37.63 18.08
CA LEU A 510 21.89 -37.41 19.28
C LEU A 510 22.90 -38.56 19.51
N SER A 511 24.15 -38.36 19.10
CA SER A 511 25.24 -39.33 19.32
C SER A 511 26.58 -38.71 19.74
N GLY A 512 26.57 -37.61 20.49
CA GLY A 512 27.16 -37.56 21.84
C GLY A 512 28.68 -37.65 22.02
N ASP A 513 29.49 -37.56 20.96
CA ASP A 513 30.96 -37.68 21.02
C ASP A 513 31.68 -36.78 19.98
N THR A 514 31.25 -35.51 19.82
CA THR A 514 32.01 -34.51 19.01
C THR A 514 32.09 -33.13 19.67
N ASP A 515 33.25 -32.48 19.53
CA ASP A 515 33.55 -31.19 20.16
C ASP A 515 32.62 -30.05 19.72
N GLU A 516 32.00 -30.17 18.55
CA GLU A 516 31.03 -29.20 18.01
C GLU A 516 29.72 -29.16 18.83
N GLU A 517 29.29 -30.28 19.45
CA GLU A 517 28.13 -30.30 20.36
C GLU A 517 28.43 -29.52 21.66
N ASN A 518 29.66 -29.66 22.20
CA ASN A 518 30.10 -28.91 23.38
C ASN A 518 30.11 -27.40 23.12
N ASP A 519 30.55 -26.97 21.94
CA ASP A 519 30.62 -25.56 21.58
C ASP A 519 29.22 -24.93 21.41
N ILE A 520 28.25 -25.68 20.85
CA ILE A 520 26.84 -25.28 20.79
C ILE A 520 26.23 -25.20 22.19
N GLN A 521 26.46 -26.21 23.04
CA GLN A 521 25.92 -26.25 24.40
C GLN A 521 26.52 -25.14 25.28
N LEU A 522 27.81 -24.84 25.12
CA LEU A 522 28.50 -23.71 25.76
C LEU A 522 27.96 -22.36 25.27
N ARG A 523 27.66 -22.22 23.97
CA ARG A 523 27.04 -21.00 23.40
C ARG A 523 25.64 -20.75 23.97
N ILE A 524 24.85 -21.81 24.13
CA ILE A 524 23.52 -21.75 24.75
C ILE A 524 23.63 -21.36 26.22
N ALA A 525 24.54 -21.99 26.98
CA ALA A 525 24.79 -21.67 28.39
C ALA A 525 25.29 -20.22 28.60
N LEU A 526 26.12 -19.70 27.69
CA LEU A 526 26.57 -18.29 27.71
C LEU A 526 25.42 -17.31 27.47
N LEU A 527 24.52 -17.62 26.53
CA LEU A 527 23.31 -16.83 26.29
C LEU A 527 22.34 -16.86 27.47
N GLU A 528 22.12 -18.04 28.06
CA GLU A 528 21.27 -18.20 29.24
C GLU A 528 21.86 -17.49 30.47
N SER A 529 23.19 -17.52 30.64
CA SER A 529 23.91 -16.78 31.69
C SER A 529 23.82 -15.26 31.50
N GLN A 530 23.94 -14.76 30.26
CA GLN A 530 23.73 -13.34 29.95
C GLN A 530 22.28 -12.89 30.17
N GLU A 531 21.27 -13.69 29.79
CA GLU A 531 19.86 -13.39 30.14
C GLU A 531 19.61 -13.46 31.64
N ALA A 532 20.25 -14.37 32.38
CA ALA A 532 20.15 -14.45 33.84
C ALA A 532 20.77 -13.24 34.54
N GLN A 533 21.94 -12.76 34.08
CA GLN A 533 22.55 -11.51 34.56
C GLN A 533 21.67 -10.30 34.25
N ALA A 534 21.12 -10.20 33.03
CA ALA A 534 20.22 -9.12 32.65
C ALA A 534 18.89 -9.13 33.43
N ARG A 535 18.37 -10.31 33.80
CA ARG A 535 17.19 -10.46 34.66
C ARG A 535 17.48 -10.09 36.11
N ASN A 536 18.60 -10.53 36.68
CA ASN A 536 18.98 -10.14 38.04
C ASN A 536 19.22 -8.63 38.17
N GLN A 537 19.76 -7.97 37.14
CA GLN A 537 19.85 -6.50 37.07
C GLN A 537 18.50 -5.78 36.88
N ALA A 538 17.44 -6.48 36.45
CA ALA A 538 16.11 -5.92 36.27
C ALA A 538 15.17 -6.17 37.47
N GLU A 539 15.41 -7.21 38.27
CA GLU A 539 14.62 -7.55 39.47
C GLU A 539 15.22 -7.03 40.78
N ALA A 540 16.50 -6.67 40.82
CA ALA A 540 17.12 -5.96 41.94
C ALA A 540 16.88 -4.44 41.86
N GLY A 541 15.85 -3.94 42.55
CA GLY A 541 15.71 -2.51 42.84
C GLY A 541 16.79 -2.01 43.79
N GLU A 542 17.22 -0.74 43.63
CA GLU A 542 18.37 -0.10 44.30
C GLU A 542 18.73 -0.63 45.71
N PRO A 543 19.96 -1.15 45.88
CA PRO A 543 20.69 -1.05 47.12
C PRO A 543 21.88 -0.10 47.02
N VAL A 544 22.19 0.48 48.18
CA VAL A 544 23.36 1.30 48.50
C VAL A 544 24.67 0.64 48.03
N GLY A 545 25.59 1.44 47.47
CA GLY A 545 26.85 0.97 46.90
C GLY A 545 27.93 0.53 47.91
N ASP A 546 29.10 0.21 47.33
CA ASP A 546 30.37 -0.25 47.93
C ASP A 546 30.53 -1.74 48.31
N ASP A 547 29.45 -2.55 48.41
CA ASP A 547 29.60 -3.99 48.73
C ASP A 547 29.65 -4.95 47.51
N GLU A 548 29.18 -4.54 46.33
CA GLU A 548 29.15 -5.43 45.13
C GLU A 548 30.51 -5.53 44.42
N ASP A 549 31.26 -4.43 44.31
CA ASP A 549 32.61 -4.43 43.70
C ASP A 549 33.63 -5.22 44.55
N GLU A 550 33.49 -5.20 45.88
CA GLU A 550 34.31 -6.00 46.81
C GLU A 550 34.01 -7.51 46.65
N GLN A 551 32.75 -7.89 46.43
CA GLN A 551 32.36 -9.29 46.15
C GLN A 551 32.83 -9.76 44.78
N LEU A 552 32.69 -8.93 43.73
CA LEU A 552 33.17 -9.24 42.38
C LEU A 552 34.71 -9.40 42.37
N ARG A 553 35.42 -8.55 43.10
CA ARG A 553 36.88 -8.63 43.24
C ARG A 553 37.32 -9.91 43.95
N ARG A 554 36.62 -10.34 45.00
CA ARG A 554 36.90 -11.63 45.67
C ARG A 554 36.62 -12.83 44.78
N ALA A 555 35.52 -12.80 44.01
CA ALA A 555 35.19 -13.89 43.08
C ALA A 555 36.24 -14.01 41.96
N LEU A 556 36.77 -12.88 41.47
CA LEU A 556 37.87 -12.88 40.49
C LEU A 556 39.20 -13.38 41.10
N GLU A 557 39.53 -12.98 42.33
CA GLU A 557 40.73 -13.45 43.05
C GLU A 557 40.65 -14.95 43.38
N GLU A 558 39.48 -15.46 43.78
CA GLU A 558 39.22 -16.88 44.02
C GLU A 558 39.27 -17.68 42.70
N SER A 559 38.71 -17.16 41.60
CA SER A 559 38.83 -17.77 40.28
C SER A 559 40.27 -17.79 39.76
N GLN A 560 41.07 -16.76 40.07
CA GLN A 560 42.48 -16.68 39.70
C GLN A 560 43.32 -17.68 40.52
N LEU A 561 43.04 -17.84 41.81
CA LEU A 561 43.65 -18.88 42.67
C LEU A 561 43.27 -20.31 42.24
N ILE A 562 42.05 -20.54 41.77
CA ILE A 562 41.63 -21.83 41.19
C ILE A 562 42.41 -22.10 39.88
N TYR A 563 42.59 -21.08 39.04
CA TYR A 563 43.38 -21.21 37.80
C TYR A 563 44.88 -21.45 38.09
N GLU A 564 45.47 -20.77 39.06
CA GLU A 564 46.85 -20.99 39.51
C GLU A 564 47.04 -22.36 40.18
N THR A 565 46.04 -22.90 40.88
CA THR A 565 46.12 -24.26 41.43
C THR A 565 45.91 -25.36 40.38
N GLN A 566 45.10 -25.13 39.35
CA GLN A 566 44.98 -26.05 38.21
C GLN A 566 46.24 -26.06 37.33
N THR A 567 46.79 -24.89 36.99
CA THR A 567 48.02 -24.78 36.18
C THR A 567 49.25 -25.36 36.90
N ASN A 568 49.43 -25.12 38.21
CA ASN A 568 50.50 -25.75 38.99
C ASN A 568 50.31 -27.27 39.19
N SER A 569 49.07 -27.79 39.06
CA SER A 569 48.81 -29.25 39.13
C SER A 569 49.14 -29.98 37.82
N SER A 570 49.21 -29.26 36.69
CA SER A 570 49.45 -29.83 35.36
C SER A 570 50.92 -29.76 34.90
N ALA A 571 51.78 -29.02 35.60
CA ALA A 571 53.17 -28.76 35.22
C ALA A 571 54.16 -29.93 35.48
N ASN A 572 53.69 -31.18 35.53
CA ASN A 572 54.53 -32.32 35.93
C ASN A 572 54.38 -33.58 35.05
N HIS A 573 54.21 -33.42 33.73
CA HIS A 573 54.58 -34.45 32.74
C HIS A 573 54.96 -33.87 31.35
N GLY A 574 56.25 -33.56 31.18
CA GLY A 574 57.02 -33.94 29.98
C GLY A 574 56.74 -33.30 28.59
N ASN A 575 57.60 -32.34 28.23
CA ASN A 575 58.31 -32.26 26.94
C ASN A 575 57.53 -32.26 25.59
N SER A 576 57.47 -31.11 24.89
CA SER A 576 58.49 -30.70 23.89
C SER A 576 58.07 -29.50 23.01
N THR A 577 59.08 -28.73 22.55
CA THR A 577 59.11 -27.82 21.38
C THR A 577 58.28 -26.53 21.35
N ASN A 578 58.88 -25.48 21.94
CA ASN A 578 59.18 -24.15 21.37
C ASN A 578 58.10 -23.29 20.67
N ASP A 579 57.64 -22.27 21.40
CA ASP A 579 57.99 -20.84 21.20
C ASP A 579 57.97 -20.25 19.77
N GLU A 580 56.82 -19.70 19.37
CA GLU A 580 56.72 -18.55 18.43
C GLU A 580 55.39 -17.76 18.57
N ILE A 581 54.74 -17.78 19.76
CA ILE A 581 53.39 -17.22 19.99
C ILE A 581 53.38 -15.98 20.92
N ASP A 582 54.44 -15.73 21.70
CA ASP A 582 54.42 -14.77 22.81
C ASP A 582 54.58 -13.27 22.43
N GLU A 583 54.72 -12.90 21.15
CA GLU A 583 54.85 -11.49 20.75
C GLU A 583 53.50 -10.78 20.50
N ASP A 584 52.48 -11.48 19.98
CA ASP A 584 51.18 -10.87 19.62
C ASP A 584 50.33 -10.50 20.85
N ASP A 585 50.39 -11.30 21.92
CA ASP A 585 49.63 -11.07 23.16
C ASP A 585 50.15 -9.85 23.94
N GLU A 586 51.45 -9.54 23.86
CA GLU A 586 52.02 -8.32 24.45
C GLU A 586 51.52 -7.05 23.76
N GLU A 587 51.37 -7.05 22.43
CA GLU A 587 50.86 -5.90 21.68
C GLU A 587 49.37 -5.67 21.99
N PHE A 588 48.57 -6.75 22.05
CA PHE A 588 47.16 -6.70 22.40
C PHE A 588 46.92 -6.14 23.81
N LEU A 589 47.68 -6.62 24.81
CA LEU A 589 47.62 -6.10 26.19
C LEU A 589 48.06 -4.63 26.28
N ARG A 590 48.99 -4.19 25.44
CA ARG A 590 49.44 -2.79 25.37
C ARG A 590 48.36 -1.89 24.78
N ALA A 591 47.65 -2.34 23.73
CA ALA A 591 46.54 -1.63 23.12
C ALA A 591 45.34 -1.46 24.08
N ILE A 592 44.95 -2.52 24.80
CA ILE A 592 43.88 -2.45 25.83
C ILE A 592 44.23 -1.44 26.92
N ARG A 593 45.48 -1.46 27.41
CA ARG A 593 45.95 -0.50 28.44
C ARG A 593 45.89 0.94 27.94
N GLN A 594 46.22 1.18 26.67
CA GLN A 594 46.17 2.51 26.05
C GLN A 594 44.72 3.00 25.86
N SER A 595 43.81 2.11 25.43
CA SER A 595 42.38 2.42 25.33
C SER A 595 41.76 2.77 26.69
N ARG A 596 42.15 2.09 27.77
CA ARG A 596 41.64 2.35 29.12
C ARG A 596 42.03 3.73 29.64
N VAL A 597 43.27 4.17 29.40
CA VAL A 597 43.77 5.50 29.77
C VAL A 597 43.06 6.61 28.98
N GLU A 598 42.80 6.41 27.69
CA GLU A 598 42.08 7.39 26.86
C GLU A 598 40.61 7.51 27.29
N ASP A 599 39.98 6.40 27.71
CA ASP A 599 38.60 6.39 28.18
C ASP A 599 38.45 7.02 29.58
N GLU A 600 39.41 6.80 30.50
CA GLU A 600 39.50 7.52 31.78
C GLU A 600 39.69 9.03 31.57
N ARG A 601 40.54 9.43 30.62
CA ARG A 601 40.72 10.84 30.24
C ARG A 601 39.42 11.47 29.70
N ARG A 602 38.67 10.74 28.87
CA ARG A 602 37.34 11.17 28.37
C ARG A 602 36.31 11.29 29.48
N ARG A 603 36.31 10.38 30.47
CA ARG A 603 35.43 10.43 31.65
C ARG A 603 35.74 11.63 32.55
N HIS A 604 37.02 11.93 32.81
CA HIS A 604 37.42 13.11 33.57
C HIS A 604 37.03 14.44 32.90
N LEU A 605 37.11 14.52 31.57
CA LEU A 605 36.64 15.69 30.81
C LEU A 605 35.11 15.86 30.85
N ARG A 606 34.34 14.77 30.93
CA ARG A 606 32.87 14.82 31.01
C ARG A 606 32.38 15.26 32.39
N ASN A 607 33.02 14.79 33.46
CA ASN A 607 32.54 15.01 34.83
C ASN A 607 32.74 16.43 35.38
N HIS A 608 33.52 17.29 34.72
CA HIS A 608 33.69 18.68 35.14
C HIS A 608 32.58 19.65 34.67
N THR A 609 31.68 19.24 33.77
CA THR A 609 30.81 20.19 33.03
C THR A 609 29.31 20.09 33.37
N THR A 610 28.86 19.09 34.14
CA THR A 610 27.44 18.91 34.50
C THR A 610 27.26 18.65 35.99
N GLY A 611 27.40 19.70 36.81
CA GLY A 611 27.43 19.58 38.27
C GLY A 611 26.96 20.80 39.05
N ARG A 612 25.86 21.47 38.68
CA ARG A 612 25.19 22.45 39.57
C ARG A 612 23.66 22.39 39.55
N ARG A 613 23.14 21.85 40.66
CA ARG A 613 21.90 22.22 41.38
C ARG A 613 20.54 21.97 40.71
N ASN A 614 19.86 20.94 41.21
CA ASN A 614 18.51 21.08 41.77
C ASN A 614 18.59 20.93 43.30
N GLY A 615 17.80 21.72 44.04
CA GLY A 615 17.70 21.73 45.51
C GLY A 615 16.83 22.90 45.99
N PRO A 616 16.05 22.78 47.10
CA PRO A 616 14.63 23.20 47.04
C PRO A 616 14.15 24.25 48.06
N LEU A 617 13.01 24.87 47.70
CA LEU A 617 11.88 25.40 48.52
C LEU A 617 12.15 26.14 49.85
N SER A 618 12.02 27.47 49.83
CA SER A 618 11.37 28.37 50.82
C SER A 618 11.45 29.85 50.37
N ASP A 619 10.60 30.82 50.78
CA ASP A 619 9.19 30.79 51.24
C ASP A 619 8.51 32.19 51.12
N ASP A 620 7.17 32.19 51.11
CA ASP A 620 6.18 33.22 51.53
C ASP A 620 6.12 34.71 51.03
N ASN A 621 4.86 35.11 50.76
CA ASN A 621 4.18 36.41 51.01
C ASN A 621 3.92 37.51 49.93
N PHE A 622 2.62 37.84 49.84
CA PHE A 622 1.94 39.14 49.63
C PHE A 622 1.81 39.85 48.24
N ALA A 623 0.59 39.72 47.68
CA ALA A 623 -0.41 40.78 47.45
C ALA A 623 -0.22 41.96 46.43
N THR A 624 -1.04 41.88 45.36
CA THR A 624 -2.08 42.87 44.91
C THR A 624 -1.74 44.29 44.41
N TYR A 625 -2.46 44.72 43.35
CA TYR A 625 -2.52 46.06 42.71
C TYR A 625 -1.27 46.47 41.90
N GLY A 626 -1.33 47.31 40.85
CA GLY A 626 -2.45 47.90 40.12
C GLY A 626 -2.03 49.17 39.36
N ALA A 627 -2.68 49.46 38.22
CA ALA A 627 -2.75 50.74 37.49
C ALA A 627 -1.50 51.37 36.81
N ALA A 628 -1.67 51.63 35.50
CA ALA A 628 -1.54 52.92 34.80
C ALA A 628 -0.20 53.70 34.68
N GLU A 629 -0.04 54.30 33.48
CA GLU A 629 0.69 55.55 33.17
C GLU A 629 2.23 55.57 33.36
N SER A 630 3.02 56.35 32.60
CA SER A 630 2.79 57.14 31.38
C SER A 630 4.17 57.47 30.74
N SER A 631 4.17 58.12 29.57
CA SER A 631 5.04 59.27 29.18
C SER A 631 6.56 59.28 29.54
N GLU A 632 7.49 59.75 28.72
CA GLU A 632 7.39 60.65 27.55
C GLU A 632 8.77 60.81 26.87
N ARG A 633 8.79 61.45 25.68
CA ARG A 633 9.94 62.18 25.07
C ARG A 633 11.12 61.32 24.54
N THR A 634 11.78 61.65 23.41
CA THR A 634 11.66 62.83 22.51
C THR A 634 12.16 62.51 21.09
N SER A 635 11.46 63.06 20.07
CA SER A 635 11.93 63.75 18.84
C SER A 635 13.35 63.47 18.28
N THR A 636 13.63 63.36 16.98
CA THR A 636 13.10 64.04 15.76
C THR A 636 13.32 63.14 14.53
N GLU A 637 12.36 62.94 13.63
CA GLU A 637 12.08 63.75 12.42
C GLU A 637 13.18 63.86 11.33
N ASN A 638 12.82 63.32 10.14
CA ASN A 638 12.87 63.93 8.80
C ASN A 638 13.92 63.60 7.71
N THR A 639 13.34 63.13 6.57
CA THR A 639 13.68 63.33 5.14
C THR A 639 14.89 62.68 4.43
N ILE A 640 14.55 61.74 3.52
CA ILE A 640 14.85 61.70 2.06
C ILE A 640 16.28 62.09 1.57
N GLY A 641 16.97 61.16 0.90
CA GLY A 641 18.05 61.53 -0.03
C GLY A 641 18.97 60.40 -0.55
N SER A 642 18.65 59.88 -1.74
CA SER A 642 19.51 59.12 -2.68
C SER A 642 21.06 59.21 -2.53
N SER A 643 21.74 58.05 -2.50
CA SER A 643 22.95 57.82 -3.32
C SER A 643 23.31 56.33 -3.48
N VAL A 644 24.00 56.02 -4.59
CA VAL A 644 24.55 54.70 -4.96
C VAL A 644 25.90 54.47 -4.28
N GLY A 645 26.18 53.25 -3.79
CA GLY A 645 27.55 52.88 -3.39
C GLY A 645 27.68 51.56 -2.62
N VAL A 646 28.10 50.51 -3.34
CA VAL A 646 28.97 49.39 -2.90
C VAL A 646 29.01 49.02 -1.42
N ASP A 647 28.52 47.82 -1.09
CA ASP A 647 29.16 46.93 -0.11
C ASP A 647 28.90 45.46 -0.50
N ALA A 648 29.92 44.82 -1.05
CA ALA A 648 29.90 43.43 -1.50
C ALA A 648 31.19 42.74 -1.03
N SER A 649 31.26 42.44 0.28
CA SER A 649 32.44 41.79 0.88
C SER A 649 32.17 40.78 2.00
N ASN A 650 30.95 40.68 2.55
CA ASN A 650 30.73 39.93 3.80
C ASN A 650 30.11 38.52 3.67
N ASN A 651 29.60 38.13 2.49
CA ASN A 651 28.98 36.81 2.32
C ASN A 651 29.96 35.68 1.92
N VAL A 652 31.13 36.02 1.36
CA VAL A 652 32.08 35.01 0.85
C VAL A 652 32.75 34.24 1.99
N ASP A 653 33.00 34.89 3.13
CA ASP A 653 33.61 34.25 4.30
C ASP A 653 32.65 33.29 5.03
N GLU A 654 31.34 33.56 5.03
CA GLU A 654 30.34 32.64 5.62
C GLU A 654 30.17 31.37 4.79
N ASP A 655 30.08 31.49 3.46
CA ASP A 655 30.01 30.34 2.55
C ASP A 655 31.31 29.49 2.58
N LEU A 656 32.48 30.13 2.71
CA LEU A 656 33.76 29.44 2.86
C LEU A 656 33.87 28.72 4.22
N GLN A 657 33.41 29.34 5.31
CA GLN A 657 33.36 28.69 6.63
C GLN A 657 32.37 27.51 6.64
N LEU A 658 31.24 27.61 5.95
CA LEU A 658 30.29 26.51 5.80
C LEU A 658 30.89 25.34 5.00
N ALA A 659 31.62 25.63 3.92
CA ALA A 659 32.33 24.61 3.14
C ALA A 659 33.42 23.88 3.94
N ILE A 660 34.19 24.60 4.76
CA ILE A 660 35.20 24.02 5.65
C ILE A 660 34.55 23.18 6.75
N ALA A 661 33.44 23.64 7.34
CA ALA A 661 32.70 22.90 8.35
C ALA A 661 32.10 21.58 7.80
N LEU A 662 31.58 21.60 6.57
CA LEU A 662 31.08 20.41 5.89
C LEU A 662 32.23 19.44 5.57
N SER A 663 33.34 19.93 5.01
CA SER A 663 34.49 19.08 4.66
C SER A 663 35.19 18.44 5.87
N LEU A 664 35.09 19.05 7.06
CA LEU A 664 35.57 18.46 8.33
C LEU A 664 34.59 17.45 8.94
N SER A 665 33.31 17.47 8.54
CA SER A 665 32.29 16.52 9.01
C SER A 665 32.29 15.17 8.28
N GLU A 666 33.04 15.05 7.18
CA GLU A 666 33.16 13.82 6.38
C GLU A 666 34.43 12.98 6.69
N ILE A 667 35.24 13.38 7.69
CA ILE A 667 36.54 12.74 8.03
C ILE A 667 36.58 12.26 9.50
N ASN A 668 35.46 11.75 10.04
CA ASN A 668 35.41 10.96 11.28
C ASN A 668 34.31 9.88 11.22
#